data_AF-A0AAN7C5G4-F1
#
_entry.id   AF-A0AAN7C5G4-F1
#
_cell.length_a   1.000
_cell.length_b   1.000
_cell.length_c   1.000
_cell.angle_alpha   90.00
_cell.angle_beta   90.00
_cell.angle_gamma   90.00
#
_symmetry.space_group_name_H-M   'P 1'
#
loop_
_entity.id
_entity.type
_entity.pdbx_description
1 polymer ?
#
loop_
_entity_poly.entity_id
_entity_poly.type
_entity_poly.pdbx_seq_one_letter_code
_entity_poly.pdbx_strand_id
1 'polypeptide(L)'
;MAGSRPLPSHGDLLPYNHAVAGHDGTLSDPDGELFIKPCVQQEIDFYEKAFRDHPEFASLMPCYIGTLELNDATDVNSLNEQLPAVADRLSQGLKEEAVLMAKAAAAKAAAEPAGPHDSIRWKPSRKITTNKSVVLENSTHGFKKPNILDAKLGRRLWADDAPLEKRKKFDELTRTTTTGSHGFRIAGMRVYKGSDNPEELDPDGFRVYDKEYGRCQVNKDNIVQEIGKFIFNDRAGIDKDLGRAIAQAFLEDLMRVEKVLANSETRMYSASLLFTFEGDGEALRAAIEQTNALASDKTEENEIVREGDITHEKLGGIEISGPIEGDIKVIELMGDVAADGEEEEDDELSNLPRIYSLKLIDFAHAEWVPGQGPDENSLFGVRISANRTITLRPFWEWRFHVPHTLSQSSSTAGSGATVRLVSGTAERDGTELAQNREYTFPRNTRSKLLTYTGCTLEASGEFIDNVAQYASPEDSPQLAVLNLHFALQAQRKAAAAKADDGHNKATPGPRVMVCGPANSGKTTVVKTLTALATRMGGQPLVASVDPREGMLSLPGTISAAVFGTMMDVEDPAGGFGVSSTPASGPSAVPVKLPMVYYFGREKVEEDAQLWRDLTSSLASSVRARLAADERVRESGLVLDTPAASVAKGDVDMLMHAVSEFAVNVVVVLGSDEIYGQLQRRLENEKTTHGEAISVVPLSKSDGVAEQDKEFMKVTREAAIKEYFFGDSKRTLSPFTQSVSFDDVAIFKTPDDSDFYDTQQALEPAEISAEMSHWTLAAMNASLNDPPETIRRAPVMGFVAVADVDEDRRRLKILSPVGGRLGNRPMVWGRWPEPYINLLG
;
A
#
# COMPACT_ATOMS: atom_id res chain seq x y z
N MET A 1 -34.91 -3.46 -18.87
CA MET A 1 -35.70 -4.72 -18.93
C MET A 1 -35.35 -5.43 -20.23
N ALA A 2 -34.66 -6.57 -20.17
CA ALA A 2 -34.36 -7.38 -21.35
C ALA A 2 -35.66 -7.93 -21.98
N GLY A 3 -35.79 -7.85 -23.30
CA GLY A 3 -36.92 -8.38 -24.05
C GLY A 3 -37.17 -9.85 -23.69
N SER A 4 -38.43 -10.18 -23.37
CA SER A 4 -38.84 -11.48 -22.86
C SER A 4 -38.65 -12.60 -23.89
N ARG A 5 -37.43 -13.15 -23.98
CA ARG A 5 -37.15 -14.43 -24.63
C ARG A 5 -37.77 -15.52 -23.74
N PRO A 6 -38.62 -16.41 -24.26
CA PRO A 6 -39.24 -17.46 -23.46
C PRO A 6 -38.16 -18.41 -22.92
N LEU A 7 -38.25 -18.76 -21.62
CA LEU A 7 -37.34 -19.73 -21.00
C LEU A 7 -37.45 -21.09 -21.71
N PRO A 8 -36.33 -21.82 -21.92
CA PRO A 8 -36.32 -23.12 -22.60
C PRO A 8 -37.15 -24.17 -21.83
N SER A 9 -37.80 -25.07 -22.56
CA SER A 9 -38.56 -26.18 -21.96
C SER A 9 -37.62 -27.36 -21.63
N HIS A 10 -38.02 -28.24 -20.71
CA HIS A 10 -37.18 -29.39 -20.30
C HIS A 10 -36.73 -30.27 -21.50
N GLY A 11 -37.53 -30.35 -22.57
CA GLY A 11 -37.21 -31.14 -23.76
C GLY A 11 -36.07 -30.57 -24.60
N ASP A 12 -35.75 -29.29 -24.42
CA ASP A 12 -34.75 -28.56 -25.22
C ASP A 12 -33.37 -28.52 -24.54
N LEU A 13 -33.28 -28.98 -23.28
CA LEU A 13 -32.07 -28.84 -22.48
C LEU A 13 -31.04 -29.94 -22.79
N LEU A 14 -29.78 -29.54 -22.93
CA LEU A 14 -28.64 -30.42 -23.17
C LEU A 14 -27.78 -30.57 -21.90
N PRO A 15 -27.04 -31.68 -21.71
CA PRO A 15 -26.06 -31.79 -20.64
C PRO A 15 -24.94 -30.75 -20.79
N TYR A 16 -24.62 -30.03 -19.71
CA TYR A 16 -23.55 -29.04 -19.71
C TYR A 16 -22.19 -29.70 -19.46
N ASN A 17 -21.32 -29.70 -20.48
CA ASN A 17 -20.06 -30.45 -20.48
C ASN A 17 -18.81 -29.64 -20.05
N HIS A 18 -18.97 -28.36 -19.71
CA HIS A 18 -17.84 -27.50 -19.32
C HIS A 18 -17.64 -27.38 -17.80
N ALA A 19 -18.45 -28.06 -16.98
CA ALA A 19 -18.32 -28.05 -15.53
C ALA A 19 -17.02 -28.75 -15.07
N VAL A 20 -16.12 -28.00 -14.44
CA VAL A 20 -14.85 -28.52 -13.90
C VAL A 20 -14.97 -29.02 -12.45
N ALA A 21 -16.02 -28.59 -11.76
CA ALA A 21 -16.41 -29.01 -10.41
C ALA A 21 -17.92 -28.76 -10.21
N GLY A 22 -18.54 -29.39 -9.20
CA GLY A 22 -19.96 -29.19 -8.87
C GLY A 22 -20.76 -30.49 -8.66
N HIS A 23 -22.09 -30.36 -8.67
CA HIS A 23 -23.05 -31.46 -8.53
C HIS A 23 -23.52 -31.97 -9.90
N ASP A 24 -23.71 -33.29 -10.03
CA ASP A 24 -24.17 -33.91 -11.29
C ASP A 24 -25.59 -33.42 -11.65
N GLY A 25 -25.82 -33.09 -12.93
CA GLY A 25 -27.14 -32.74 -13.47
C GLY A 25 -27.32 -31.29 -13.95
N THR A 26 -26.24 -30.53 -14.14
CA THR A 26 -26.28 -29.21 -14.78
C THR A 26 -26.61 -29.32 -16.26
N LEU A 27 -27.44 -28.40 -16.75
CA LEU A 27 -27.94 -28.37 -18.12
C LEU A 27 -27.60 -27.03 -18.78
N SER A 28 -27.65 -26.99 -20.10
CA SER A 28 -27.65 -25.76 -20.88
C SER A 28 -28.80 -25.77 -21.88
N ASP A 29 -29.13 -24.60 -22.41
CA ASP A 29 -29.97 -24.49 -23.60
C ASP A 29 -29.20 -24.97 -24.86
N PRO A 30 -29.89 -25.15 -26.00
CA PRO A 30 -29.27 -25.58 -27.26
C PRO A 30 -28.20 -24.64 -27.80
N ASP A 31 -28.38 -23.33 -27.59
CA ASP A 31 -27.47 -22.30 -28.06
C ASP A 31 -26.25 -22.14 -27.11
N GLY A 32 -26.34 -22.69 -25.89
CA GLY A 32 -25.28 -22.64 -24.89
C GLY A 32 -25.15 -21.29 -24.19
N GLU A 33 -26.11 -20.38 -24.37
CA GLU A 33 -26.19 -19.06 -23.73
C GLU A 33 -26.58 -19.17 -22.25
N LEU A 34 -27.39 -20.16 -21.89
CA LEU A 34 -28.00 -20.33 -20.59
C LEU A 34 -27.40 -21.53 -19.84
N PHE A 35 -27.13 -21.33 -18.56
CA PHE A 35 -26.72 -22.36 -17.62
C PHE A 35 -27.85 -22.64 -16.62
N ILE A 36 -28.32 -23.89 -16.58
CA ILE A 36 -29.42 -24.33 -15.73
C ILE A 36 -28.86 -25.24 -14.64
N LYS A 37 -28.98 -24.79 -13.38
CA LYS A 37 -28.45 -25.49 -12.21
C LYS A 37 -29.57 -25.97 -11.29
N PRO A 38 -29.78 -27.29 -11.15
CA PRO A 38 -30.64 -27.83 -10.10
C PRO A 38 -30.17 -27.39 -8.73
N CYS A 39 -31.07 -26.82 -7.92
CA CYS A 39 -30.71 -26.21 -6.65
C CYS A 39 -31.84 -26.30 -5.61
N VAL A 40 -31.51 -25.91 -4.37
CA VAL A 40 -32.45 -25.81 -3.25
C VAL A 40 -33.13 -24.44 -3.25
N GLN A 41 -34.32 -24.32 -2.63
CA GLN A 41 -35.04 -23.05 -2.53
C GLN A 41 -34.20 -21.93 -1.91
N GLN A 42 -33.36 -22.26 -0.92
CA GLN A 42 -32.46 -21.30 -0.29
C GLN A 42 -31.50 -20.63 -1.29
N GLU A 43 -31.01 -21.36 -2.30
CA GLU A 43 -30.11 -20.81 -3.33
C GLU A 43 -30.87 -19.84 -4.24
N ILE A 44 -32.10 -20.21 -4.64
CA ILE A 44 -33.01 -19.34 -5.41
C ILE A 44 -33.27 -18.03 -4.65
N ASP A 45 -33.66 -18.14 -3.38
CA ASP A 45 -33.96 -16.98 -2.53
C ASP A 45 -32.75 -16.04 -2.40
N PHE A 46 -31.54 -16.60 -2.35
CA PHE A 46 -30.30 -15.83 -2.31
C PHE A 46 -30.07 -15.04 -3.59
N TYR A 47 -30.21 -15.66 -4.77
CA TYR A 47 -30.12 -14.99 -6.08
C TYR A 47 -31.18 -13.89 -6.22
N GLU A 48 -32.45 -14.20 -5.96
CA GLU A 48 -33.53 -13.22 -6.07
C GLU A 48 -33.31 -11.99 -5.17
N LYS A 49 -32.84 -12.22 -3.95
CA LYS A 49 -32.55 -11.14 -3.01
C LYS A 49 -31.32 -10.32 -3.44
N ALA A 50 -30.26 -10.97 -3.94
CA ALA A 50 -29.07 -10.27 -4.42
C ALA A 50 -29.42 -9.28 -5.54
N PHE A 51 -30.13 -9.73 -6.58
CA PHE A 51 -30.50 -8.89 -7.73
C PHE A 51 -31.55 -7.82 -7.41
N ARG A 52 -32.35 -8.01 -6.36
CA ARG A 52 -33.38 -7.04 -5.94
C ARG A 52 -32.83 -5.95 -5.02
N ASP A 53 -32.06 -6.35 -4.02
CA ASP A 53 -31.71 -5.50 -2.88
C ASP A 53 -30.20 -5.13 -2.83
N HIS A 54 -29.34 -5.85 -3.57
CA HIS A 54 -27.88 -5.73 -3.47
C HIS A 54 -27.19 -5.71 -4.86
N PRO A 55 -27.42 -4.67 -5.69
CA PRO A 55 -26.96 -4.62 -7.08
C PRO A 55 -25.43 -4.73 -7.22
N GLU A 56 -24.66 -4.11 -6.32
CA GLU A 56 -23.19 -4.25 -6.32
C GLU A 56 -22.74 -5.71 -6.10
N PHE A 57 -23.39 -6.45 -5.21
CA PHE A 57 -23.11 -7.87 -4.98
C PHE A 57 -23.57 -8.72 -6.17
N ALA A 58 -24.76 -8.43 -6.72
CA ALA A 58 -25.28 -9.12 -7.90
C ALA A 58 -24.35 -9.00 -9.10
N SER A 59 -23.64 -7.88 -9.26
CA SER A 59 -22.65 -7.69 -10.34
C SER A 59 -21.48 -8.70 -10.31
N LEU A 60 -21.19 -9.26 -9.13
CA LEU A 60 -20.17 -10.30 -8.96
C LEU A 60 -20.68 -11.70 -9.31
N MET A 61 -21.99 -11.89 -9.47
CA MET A 61 -22.62 -13.18 -9.73
C MET A 61 -22.90 -13.35 -11.23
N PRO A 62 -23.04 -14.58 -11.75
CA PRO A 62 -23.64 -14.79 -13.06
C PRO A 62 -25.03 -14.18 -13.11
N CYS A 63 -25.41 -13.56 -14.24
CA CYS A 63 -26.69 -12.90 -14.38
C CYS A 63 -27.84 -13.87 -14.12
N TYR A 64 -28.70 -13.55 -13.14
CA TYR A 64 -29.85 -14.35 -12.77
C TYR A 64 -31.04 -14.03 -13.67
N ILE A 65 -31.47 -15.01 -14.45
CA ILE A 65 -32.52 -14.83 -15.47
C ILE A 65 -33.87 -15.31 -14.93
N GLY A 66 -33.88 -16.32 -14.04
CA GLY A 66 -35.09 -16.79 -13.37
C GLY A 66 -34.97 -18.21 -12.82
N THR A 67 -36.11 -18.84 -12.58
CA THR A 67 -36.21 -20.24 -12.11
C THR A 67 -36.97 -21.14 -13.07
N LEU A 68 -36.59 -22.41 -13.15
CA LEU A 68 -37.31 -23.47 -13.87
C LEU A 68 -37.76 -24.58 -12.93
N GLU A 69 -38.99 -25.07 -13.13
CA GLU A 69 -39.49 -26.30 -12.51
C GLU A 69 -39.45 -27.46 -13.53
N LEU A 70 -38.58 -28.44 -13.29
CA LEU A 70 -38.34 -29.63 -14.07
C LEU A 70 -39.17 -30.79 -13.47
N ASN A 71 -40.35 -31.08 -14.03
CA ASN A 71 -41.18 -32.20 -13.58
C ASN A 71 -40.74 -33.52 -14.26
N ASP A 72 -40.29 -34.50 -13.46
CA ASP A 72 -40.05 -35.88 -13.88
C ASP A 72 -41.41 -36.60 -14.16
N ALA A 73 -42.09 -36.26 -15.26
CA ALA A 73 -43.33 -36.90 -15.67
C ALA A 73 -43.25 -37.45 -17.09
N THR A 74 -42.47 -38.52 -17.25
CA THR A 74 -42.95 -39.70 -17.98
C THR A 74 -43.13 -40.81 -16.94
N ASP A 75 -44.36 -41.01 -16.43
CA ASP A 75 -45.12 -42.27 -16.59
C ASP A 75 -46.44 -42.30 -15.76
N VAL A 76 -47.37 -43.13 -16.23
CA VAL A 76 -48.65 -43.61 -15.66
C VAL A 76 -49.92 -42.75 -15.78
N ASN A 77 -49.94 -41.43 -15.53
CA ASN A 77 -51.21 -40.68 -15.68
C ASN A 77 -51.57 -40.32 -17.13
N SER A 78 -50.59 -40.24 -18.04
CA SER A 78 -50.83 -39.93 -19.46
C SER A 78 -51.11 -41.16 -20.33
N LEU A 79 -51.04 -42.37 -19.77
CA LEU A 79 -51.49 -43.60 -20.45
C LEU A 79 -53.02 -43.78 -20.42
N ASN A 80 -53.74 -42.93 -19.68
CA ASN A 80 -55.19 -43.07 -19.48
C ASN A 80 -56.06 -42.22 -20.43
N GLU A 81 -55.47 -41.51 -21.41
CA GLU A 81 -56.24 -40.73 -22.40
C GLU A 81 -56.24 -41.32 -23.81
N GLN A 82 -55.62 -42.49 -24.03
CA GLN A 82 -55.67 -43.20 -25.31
C GLN A 82 -56.17 -44.64 -25.18
N LEU A 83 -57.36 -44.84 -24.59
CA LEU A 83 -58.24 -46.01 -24.85
C LEU A 83 -59.61 -45.83 -24.14
N PRO A 84 -60.65 -45.35 -24.83
CA PRO A 84 -62.01 -45.32 -24.32
C PRO A 84 -62.69 -46.69 -24.49
N ALA A 85 -62.13 -47.75 -23.88
CA ALA A 85 -62.80 -49.03 -23.69
C ALA A 85 -61.94 -49.94 -22.80
N VAL A 86 -62.39 -50.15 -21.55
CA VAL A 86 -62.18 -51.30 -20.63
C VAL A 86 -61.88 -50.78 -19.21
N ALA A 87 -62.84 -50.09 -18.59
CA ALA A 87 -62.79 -49.76 -17.16
C ALA A 87 -64.06 -50.18 -16.40
N ASP A 88 -64.85 -51.09 -16.97
CA ASP A 88 -66.10 -51.59 -16.38
C ASP A 88 -65.93 -52.87 -15.54
N ARG A 89 -64.71 -53.21 -15.10
CA ARG A 89 -64.43 -54.55 -14.52
C ARG A 89 -63.59 -54.65 -13.24
N LEU A 90 -63.45 -53.59 -12.44
CA LEU A 90 -62.85 -53.73 -11.10
C LEU A 90 -63.82 -53.25 -10.01
N SER A 91 -64.21 -54.17 -9.13
CA SER A 91 -65.19 -53.94 -8.06
C SER A 91 -64.65 -53.01 -6.97
N GLN A 92 -65.51 -52.11 -6.49
CA GLN A 92 -65.22 -51.07 -5.48
C GLN A 92 -64.60 -51.63 -4.18
N GLY A 93 -64.85 -52.89 -3.83
CA GLY A 93 -64.37 -53.50 -2.58
C GLY A 93 -62.84 -53.60 -2.47
N LEU A 94 -62.12 -53.83 -3.57
CA LEU A 94 -60.65 -53.90 -3.54
C LEU A 94 -59.97 -52.52 -3.45
N LYS A 95 -60.65 -51.46 -3.87
CA LYS A 95 -60.14 -50.08 -3.76
C LYS A 95 -60.20 -49.57 -2.32
N GLU A 96 -61.21 -49.97 -1.56
CA GLU A 96 -61.38 -49.54 -0.17
C GLU A 96 -60.40 -50.27 0.79
N GLU A 97 -60.10 -51.54 0.54
CA GLU A 97 -59.15 -52.32 1.35
C GLU A 97 -57.69 -51.83 1.20
N ALA A 98 -57.28 -51.45 -0.01
CA ALA A 98 -55.94 -50.91 -0.28
C ALA A 98 -55.71 -49.54 0.38
N VAL A 99 -56.76 -48.69 0.43
CA VAL A 99 -56.71 -47.38 1.10
C VAL A 99 -56.66 -47.53 2.62
N LEU A 100 -57.31 -48.56 3.18
CA LEU A 100 -57.28 -48.84 4.62
C LEU A 100 -55.89 -49.33 5.08
N MET A 101 -55.22 -50.19 4.29
CA MET A 101 -53.85 -50.62 4.56
C MET A 101 -52.83 -49.47 4.44
N ALA A 102 -53.00 -48.59 3.45
CA ALA A 102 -52.13 -47.42 3.29
C ALA A 102 -52.26 -46.41 4.46
N LYS A 103 -53.49 -46.20 4.97
CA LYS A 103 -53.72 -45.36 6.15
C LYS A 103 -53.21 -45.98 7.45
N ALA A 104 -53.29 -47.31 7.61
CA ALA A 104 -52.73 -48.01 8.77
C ALA A 104 -51.19 -47.99 8.78
N ALA A 105 -50.55 -48.07 7.61
CA ALA A 105 -49.09 -47.93 7.48
C ALA A 105 -48.61 -46.50 7.81
N ALA A 106 -49.35 -45.48 7.35
CA ALA A 106 -49.06 -44.08 7.64
C ALA A 106 -49.25 -43.73 9.14
N ALA A 107 -50.27 -44.29 9.80
CA ALA A 107 -50.50 -44.08 11.24
C ALA A 107 -49.42 -44.74 12.12
N LYS A 108 -48.84 -45.86 11.67
CA LYS A 108 -47.76 -46.55 12.38
C LYS A 108 -46.41 -45.84 12.25
N ALA A 109 -46.18 -45.13 11.14
CA ALA A 109 -45.01 -44.27 10.93
C ALA A 109 -45.09 -42.94 11.72
N ALA A 110 -46.29 -42.49 12.08
CA ALA A 110 -46.51 -41.24 12.83
C ALA A 110 -46.47 -41.41 14.37
N ALA A 111 -46.31 -42.64 14.88
CA ALA A 111 -46.42 -42.96 16.31
C ALA A 111 -45.09 -43.24 17.03
N GLU A 112 -43.93 -43.03 16.41
CA GLU A 112 -42.63 -43.12 17.09
C GLU A 112 -42.27 -41.78 17.77
N PRO A 113 -41.99 -41.75 19.08
CA PRO A 113 -41.58 -40.52 19.76
C PRO A 113 -40.13 -40.16 19.38
N ALA A 114 -39.89 -38.87 19.17
CA ALA A 114 -38.56 -38.30 18.94
C ALA A 114 -37.61 -38.63 20.10
N GLY A 115 -36.68 -39.57 19.86
CA GLY A 115 -35.54 -39.82 20.73
C GLY A 115 -34.47 -38.73 20.58
N PRO A 116 -33.52 -38.62 21.52
CA PRO A 116 -32.51 -37.57 21.50
C PRO A 116 -31.65 -37.62 20.23
N HIS A 117 -31.44 -36.44 19.63
CA HIS A 117 -30.62 -36.19 18.45
C HIS A 117 -29.16 -36.57 18.70
N ASP A 118 -28.78 -37.82 18.46
CA ASP A 118 -27.37 -38.17 18.25
C ASP A 118 -27.24 -39.53 17.54
N SER A 119 -27.57 -39.57 16.25
CA SER A 119 -26.93 -40.42 15.23
C SER A 119 -27.73 -40.44 13.91
N ILE A 120 -27.70 -39.33 13.15
CA ILE A 120 -28.10 -39.37 11.74
C ILE A 120 -26.82 -39.64 10.92
N ARG A 121 -26.70 -40.86 10.40
CA ARG A 121 -25.59 -41.28 9.53
C ARG A 121 -25.67 -40.51 8.20
N TRP A 122 -24.71 -39.63 7.95
CA TRP A 122 -24.73 -38.77 6.76
C TRP A 122 -24.35 -39.58 5.50
N LYS A 123 -25.24 -39.60 4.50
CA LYS A 123 -24.97 -40.17 3.17
C LYS A 123 -24.69 -39.04 2.16
N PRO A 124 -23.50 -38.95 1.55
CA PRO A 124 -23.27 -38.01 0.47
C PRO A 124 -24.04 -38.44 -0.79
N SER A 125 -25.10 -37.72 -1.17
CA SER A 125 -25.69 -37.83 -2.52
C SER A 125 -24.96 -36.88 -3.48
N ARG A 126 -24.70 -37.34 -4.71
CA ARG A 126 -24.07 -36.53 -5.77
C ARG A 126 -25.09 -35.69 -6.56
N LYS A 127 -26.33 -36.18 -6.69
CA LYS A 127 -27.45 -35.54 -7.38
C LYS A 127 -28.35 -34.85 -6.34
N ILE A 128 -28.62 -33.55 -6.53
CA ILE A 128 -29.61 -32.82 -5.73
C ILE A 128 -30.99 -33.34 -6.17
N THR A 129 -31.76 -33.89 -5.23
CA THR A 129 -33.12 -34.38 -5.50
C THR A 129 -34.08 -33.21 -5.38
N THR A 130 -34.19 -32.43 -6.45
CA THR A 130 -35.03 -31.23 -6.56
C THR A 130 -35.65 -31.17 -7.94
N ASN A 131 -36.86 -30.64 -8.04
CA ASN A 131 -37.49 -30.29 -9.31
C ASN A 131 -37.25 -28.81 -9.66
N LYS A 132 -36.51 -28.04 -8.85
CA LYS A 132 -36.25 -26.62 -9.10
C LYS A 132 -34.82 -26.36 -9.56
N SER A 133 -34.66 -25.44 -10.50
CA SER A 133 -33.37 -24.98 -11.02
C SER A 133 -33.32 -23.46 -11.13
N VAL A 134 -32.15 -22.87 -10.88
CA VAL A 134 -31.86 -21.49 -11.29
C VAL A 134 -31.41 -21.47 -12.74
N VAL A 135 -31.80 -20.44 -13.47
CA VAL A 135 -31.36 -20.14 -14.83
C VAL A 135 -30.43 -18.95 -14.77
N LEU A 136 -29.19 -19.17 -15.16
CA LEU A 136 -28.12 -18.19 -15.13
C LEU A 136 -27.59 -18.00 -16.55
N GLU A 137 -26.97 -16.86 -16.79
CA GLU A 137 -26.12 -16.70 -17.96
C GLU A 137 -24.91 -17.64 -17.88
N ASN A 138 -24.56 -18.29 -19.00
CA ASN A 138 -23.40 -19.17 -19.06
C ASN A 138 -22.10 -18.37 -19.17
N SER A 139 -21.27 -18.40 -18.11
CA SER A 139 -19.98 -17.70 -18.05
C SER A 139 -18.92 -18.20 -19.05
N THR A 140 -19.17 -19.30 -19.77
CA THR A 140 -18.28 -19.79 -20.83
C THR A 140 -18.79 -19.44 -22.23
N HIS A 141 -19.98 -18.86 -22.36
CA HIS A 141 -20.53 -18.44 -23.63
C HIS A 141 -19.74 -17.23 -24.17
N GLY A 142 -19.48 -17.22 -25.49
CA GLY A 142 -18.67 -16.20 -26.17
C GLY A 142 -17.17 -16.51 -26.26
N PHE A 143 -16.66 -17.49 -25.52
CA PHE A 143 -15.26 -17.96 -25.62
C PHE A 143 -15.13 -19.09 -26.65
N LYS A 144 -14.03 -19.08 -27.41
CA LYS A 144 -13.67 -20.14 -28.36
C LYS A 144 -13.06 -21.34 -27.64
N LYS A 145 -12.11 -21.13 -26.73
CA LYS A 145 -11.47 -22.17 -25.92
C LYS A 145 -11.37 -21.74 -24.45
N PRO A 146 -12.50 -21.73 -23.69
CA PRO A 146 -12.52 -21.23 -22.32
C PRO A 146 -11.66 -22.07 -21.39
N ASN A 147 -10.61 -21.46 -20.84
CA ASN A 147 -9.94 -21.97 -19.65
C ASN A 147 -10.78 -21.63 -18.43
N ILE A 148 -10.98 -22.60 -17.54
CA ILE A 148 -11.85 -22.45 -16.35
C ILE A 148 -11.11 -22.87 -15.09
N LEU A 149 -11.17 -22.08 -14.03
CA LEU A 149 -10.64 -22.40 -12.70
C LEU A 149 -11.70 -22.09 -11.62
N ASP A 150 -12.12 -23.13 -10.89
CA ASP A 150 -12.99 -23.00 -9.72
C ASP A 150 -12.11 -22.97 -8.45
N ALA A 151 -12.09 -21.83 -7.76
CA ALA A 151 -11.44 -21.62 -6.49
C ALA A 151 -12.47 -21.56 -5.35
N LYS A 152 -12.59 -22.64 -4.58
CA LYS A 152 -13.54 -22.74 -3.48
C LYS A 152 -13.04 -22.03 -2.22
N LEU A 153 -13.84 -21.09 -1.72
CA LEU A 153 -13.52 -20.15 -0.65
C LEU A 153 -13.90 -20.66 0.75
N GLY A 154 -13.27 -20.07 1.76
CA GLY A 154 -13.58 -20.22 3.18
C GLY A 154 -12.69 -21.23 3.91
N ARG A 155 -12.18 -20.86 5.09
CA ARG A 155 -11.50 -21.81 6.01
C ARG A 155 -12.48 -22.80 6.62
N ARG A 156 -13.72 -22.37 6.84
CA ARG A 156 -14.85 -23.17 7.29
C ARG A 156 -15.77 -23.43 6.10
N LEU A 157 -16.05 -24.71 5.84
CA LEU A 157 -16.78 -25.16 4.64
C LEU A 157 -18.22 -25.64 4.94
N TRP A 158 -18.65 -25.58 6.19
CA TRP A 158 -19.92 -26.13 6.67
C TRP A 158 -20.74 -25.09 7.43
N ALA A 159 -22.05 -25.06 7.18
CA ALA A 159 -23.01 -24.18 7.84
C ALA A 159 -23.32 -24.61 9.29
N ASP A 160 -23.90 -23.71 10.09
CA ASP A 160 -24.10 -23.90 11.54
C ASP A 160 -25.01 -25.08 11.91
N ASP A 161 -25.86 -25.54 10.99
CA ASP A 161 -26.78 -26.67 11.13
C ASP A 161 -26.17 -28.01 10.66
N ALA A 162 -24.94 -28.03 10.15
CA ALA A 162 -24.34 -29.22 9.55
C ALA A 162 -24.20 -30.38 10.56
N PRO A 163 -24.48 -31.64 10.18
CA PRO A 163 -24.27 -32.80 11.05
C PRO A 163 -22.80 -32.99 11.47
N LEU A 164 -22.57 -33.54 12.67
CA LEU A 164 -21.22 -33.68 13.26
C LEU A 164 -20.24 -34.48 12.37
N GLU A 165 -20.72 -35.50 11.68
CA GLU A 165 -19.92 -36.26 10.69
C GLU A 165 -19.47 -35.39 9.50
N LYS A 166 -20.36 -34.51 8.99
CA LYS A 166 -20.07 -33.56 7.90
C LYS A 166 -19.02 -32.53 8.36
N ARG A 167 -19.15 -32.01 9.59
CA ARG A 167 -18.17 -31.06 10.18
C ARG A 167 -16.78 -31.67 10.26
N LYS A 168 -16.64 -32.84 10.93
CA LYS A 168 -15.36 -33.54 11.08
C LYS A 168 -14.65 -33.78 9.75
N LYS A 169 -15.39 -34.17 8.71
CA LYS A 169 -14.82 -34.42 7.38
C LYS A 169 -14.31 -33.14 6.72
N PHE A 170 -15.04 -32.04 6.83
CA PHE A 170 -14.62 -30.76 6.26
C PHE A 170 -13.51 -30.10 7.07
N ASP A 171 -13.48 -30.25 8.40
CA ASP A 171 -12.38 -29.78 9.24
C ASP A 171 -11.07 -30.49 8.88
N GLU A 172 -11.12 -31.80 8.66
CA GLU A 172 -9.96 -32.56 8.18
C GLU A 172 -9.53 -32.09 6.78
N LEU A 173 -10.48 -31.86 5.87
CA LEU A 173 -10.17 -31.32 4.54
C LEU A 173 -9.51 -29.93 4.62
N THR A 174 -10.01 -29.05 5.48
CA THR A 174 -9.40 -27.73 5.73
C THR A 174 -7.97 -27.89 6.24
N ARG A 175 -7.73 -28.85 7.15
CA ARG A 175 -6.42 -29.11 7.74
C ARG A 175 -5.40 -29.63 6.73
N THR A 176 -5.82 -30.46 5.77
CA THR A 176 -4.91 -31.14 4.84
C THR A 176 -4.74 -30.44 3.49
N THR A 177 -5.47 -29.37 3.21
CA THR A 177 -5.45 -28.67 1.91
C THR A 177 -5.14 -27.19 2.05
N THR A 178 -4.97 -26.50 0.92
CA THR A 178 -4.72 -25.05 0.93
C THR A 178 -5.84 -24.26 1.58
N THR A 179 -7.06 -24.82 1.69
CA THR A 179 -8.20 -24.19 2.36
C THR A 179 -7.86 -23.67 3.76
N GLY A 180 -7.12 -24.42 4.58
CA GLY A 180 -6.72 -23.96 5.92
C GLY A 180 -5.67 -22.85 5.88
N SER A 181 -4.65 -23.02 5.03
CA SER A 181 -3.51 -22.09 4.95
C SER A 181 -3.79 -20.78 4.21
N HIS A 182 -4.57 -20.82 3.13
CA HIS A 182 -4.77 -19.73 2.18
C HIS A 182 -6.23 -19.27 2.12
N GLY A 183 -7.16 -19.92 2.83
CA GLY A 183 -8.57 -19.56 2.78
C GLY A 183 -9.31 -19.98 1.51
N PHE A 184 -8.64 -20.64 0.57
CA PHE A 184 -9.25 -21.21 -0.63
C PHE A 184 -8.52 -22.47 -1.12
N ARG A 185 -9.14 -23.21 -2.03
CA ARG A 185 -8.47 -24.29 -2.78
C ARG A 185 -8.95 -24.34 -4.23
N ILE A 186 -8.09 -24.85 -5.10
CA ILE A 186 -8.48 -25.24 -6.45
C ILE A 186 -9.43 -26.43 -6.33
N ALA A 187 -10.71 -26.24 -6.67
CA ALA A 187 -11.73 -27.29 -6.66
C ALA A 187 -11.78 -28.06 -7.99
N GLY A 188 -11.44 -27.39 -9.08
CA GLY A 188 -11.28 -27.96 -10.41
C GLY A 188 -10.68 -26.92 -11.36
N MET A 189 -9.97 -27.38 -12.37
CA MET A 189 -9.35 -26.51 -13.37
C MET A 189 -9.33 -27.21 -14.73
N ARG A 190 -9.63 -26.49 -15.82
CA ARG A 190 -9.60 -26.98 -17.20
C ARG A 190 -8.79 -26.02 -18.06
N VAL A 191 -7.76 -26.55 -18.73
CA VAL A 191 -6.77 -25.74 -19.46
C VAL A 191 -6.58 -26.28 -20.87
N TYR A 192 -6.83 -25.44 -21.88
CA TYR A 192 -6.63 -25.74 -23.29
C TYR A 192 -5.15 -26.00 -23.55
N LYS A 193 -4.84 -27.12 -24.22
CA LYS A 193 -3.46 -27.61 -24.45
C LYS A 193 -2.62 -27.65 -23.16
N GLY A 194 -3.23 -28.05 -22.05
CA GLY A 194 -2.59 -28.05 -20.72
C GLY A 194 -1.57 -29.17 -20.46
N SER A 195 -1.33 -30.09 -21.38
CA SER A 195 -0.30 -31.16 -21.27
C SER A 195 0.37 -31.47 -22.59
N ASP A 196 1.60 -31.98 -22.52
CA ASP A 196 2.39 -32.44 -23.66
C ASP A 196 2.02 -33.87 -24.04
N ASN A 197 1.37 -34.58 -23.11
CA ASN A 197 0.87 -35.92 -23.34
C ASN A 197 -0.54 -35.87 -23.94
N PRO A 198 -0.76 -36.31 -25.19
CA PRO A 198 -2.08 -36.33 -25.81
C PRO A 198 -3.09 -37.20 -25.07
N GLU A 199 -2.65 -38.20 -24.29
CA GLU A 199 -3.54 -39.07 -23.49
C GLU A 199 -4.16 -38.33 -22.28
N GLU A 200 -3.60 -37.20 -21.87
CA GLU A 200 -4.11 -36.36 -20.78
C GLU A 200 -5.09 -35.28 -21.27
N LEU A 201 -5.34 -35.21 -22.57
CA LEU A 201 -6.23 -34.24 -23.19
C LEU A 201 -7.58 -34.88 -23.53
N ASP A 202 -8.66 -34.14 -23.29
CA ASP A 202 -9.99 -34.49 -23.75
C ASP A 202 -10.11 -34.33 -25.29
N PRO A 203 -11.20 -34.82 -25.92
CA PRO A 203 -11.41 -34.67 -27.36
C PRO A 203 -11.40 -33.23 -27.88
N ASP A 204 -11.63 -32.24 -27.01
CA ASP A 204 -11.65 -30.82 -27.34
C ASP A 204 -10.28 -30.14 -27.15
N GLY A 205 -9.28 -30.90 -26.68
CA GLY A 205 -7.89 -30.49 -26.48
C GLY A 205 -7.59 -29.90 -25.11
N PHE A 206 -8.41 -30.15 -24.09
CA PHE A 206 -8.21 -29.62 -22.74
C PHE A 206 -7.66 -30.66 -21.78
N ARG A 207 -6.81 -30.21 -20.85
CA ARG A 207 -6.47 -30.98 -19.66
C ARG A 207 -7.40 -30.60 -18.52
N VAL A 208 -8.02 -31.60 -17.90
CA VAL A 208 -8.85 -31.43 -16.71
C VAL A 208 -8.06 -31.83 -15.47
N TYR A 209 -7.98 -30.92 -14.51
CA TYR A 209 -7.44 -31.12 -13.17
C TYR A 209 -8.62 -31.17 -12.21
N ASP A 210 -8.92 -32.37 -11.71
CA ASP A 210 -10.11 -32.61 -10.89
C ASP A 210 -9.93 -32.18 -9.41
N LYS A 211 -10.96 -32.45 -8.61
CA LYS A 211 -10.96 -32.17 -7.17
C LYS A 211 -9.88 -32.96 -6.40
N GLU A 212 -9.48 -34.13 -6.88
CA GLU A 212 -8.43 -34.93 -6.25
C GLU A 212 -7.06 -34.30 -6.49
N TYR A 213 -6.83 -33.71 -7.67
CA TYR A 213 -5.65 -32.90 -7.96
C TYR A 213 -5.49 -31.73 -6.97
N GLY A 214 -6.54 -30.91 -6.83
CA GLY A 214 -6.54 -29.76 -5.92
C GLY A 214 -6.39 -30.11 -4.44
N ARG A 215 -6.75 -31.34 -4.04
CA ARG A 215 -6.64 -31.82 -2.65
C ARG A 215 -5.31 -32.49 -2.33
N CYS A 216 -4.72 -33.18 -3.30
CA CYS A 216 -3.58 -34.07 -3.06
C CYS A 216 -2.27 -33.56 -3.66
N GLN A 217 -2.33 -32.76 -4.73
CA GLN A 217 -1.14 -32.26 -5.43
C GLN A 217 -0.88 -30.77 -5.17
N VAL A 218 -1.92 -29.99 -4.90
CA VAL A 218 -1.80 -28.56 -4.61
C VAL A 218 -1.64 -28.34 -3.09
N ASN A 219 -0.63 -27.57 -2.71
CA ASN A 219 -0.28 -27.25 -1.33
C ASN A 219 0.26 -25.82 -1.23
N LYS A 220 0.62 -25.41 0.00
CA LYS A 220 1.08 -24.05 0.29
C LYS A 220 2.35 -23.63 -0.47
N ASP A 221 3.19 -24.57 -0.86
CA ASP A 221 4.50 -24.28 -1.44
C ASP A 221 4.45 -24.20 -2.98
N ASN A 222 3.42 -24.78 -3.62
CA ASN A 222 3.26 -24.79 -5.07
C ASN A 222 2.01 -24.07 -5.60
N ILE A 223 1.10 -23.57 -4.77
CA ILE A 223 -0.16 -22.95 -5.21
C ILE A 223 0.01 -21.88 -6.31
N VAL A 224 1.04 -21.03 -6.21
CA VAL A 224 1.33 -19.99 -7.23
C VAL A 224 1.73 -20.63 -8.56
N GLN A 225 2.54 -21.68 -8.53
CA GLN A 225 2.92 -22.42 -9.74
C GLN A 225 1.71 -23.11 -10.37
N GLU A 226 0.81 -23.65 -9.53
CA GLU A 226 -0.40 -24.34 -9.99
C GLU A 226 -1.42 -23.40 -10.63
N ILE A 227 -1.61 -22.20 -10.06
CA ILE A 227 -2.37 -21.12 -10.73
C ILE A 227 -1.61 -20.64 -11.98
N GLY A 228 -0.28 -20.63 -11.96
CA GLY A 228 0.52 -20.30 -13.14
C GLY A 228 0.22 -21.19 -14.35
N LYS A 229 -0.07 -22.48 -14.13
CA LYS A 229 -0.48 -23.42 -15.21
C LYS A 229 -1.84 -23.08 -15.83
N PHE A 230 -2.69 -22.36 -15.11
CA PHE A 230 -3.98 -21.89 -15.62
C PHE A 230 -3.80 -20.74 -16.63
N ILE A 231 -2.93 -19.78 -16.29
CA ILE A 231 -2.77 -18.51 -17.03
C ILE A 231 -1.71 -18.61 -18.12
N PHE A 232 -0.52 -19.14 -17.78
CA PHE A 232 0.64 -19.11 -18.68
C PHE A 232 0.75 -20.42 -19.46
N ASN A 233 0.54 -20.35 -20.78
CA ASN A 233 0.63 -21.53 -21.65
C ASN A 233 1.12 -21.18 -23.07
N ASP A 234 2.44 -21.20 -23.26
CA ASP A 234 3.08 -20.93 -24.55
C ASP A 234 2.56 -21.84 -25.68
N ARG A 235 2.17 -23.09 -25.38
CA ARG A 235 1.66 -24.06 -26.38
C ARG A 235 0.30 -23.69 -26.93
N ALA A 236 -0.48 -22.93 -26.16
CA ALA A 236 -1.74 -22.37 -26.59
C ALA A 236 -1.56 -20.97 -27.21
N GLY A 237 -0.32 -20.47 -27.35
CA GLY A 237 -0.03 -19.15 -27.90
C GLY A 237 -0.18 -18.01 -26.89
N ILE A 238 -0.34 -18.32 -25.60
CA ILE A 238 -0.39 -17.36 -24.49
C ILE A 238 1.04 -17.12 -24.00
N ASP A 239 1.67 -16.07 -24.50
CA ASP A 239 3.01 -15.67 -24.07
C ASP A 239 2.99 -14.99 -22.68
N LYS A 240 4.17 -14.60 -22.20
CA LYS A 240 4.32 -13.97 -20.88
C LYS A 240 3.58 -12.63 -20.76
N ASP A 241 3.46 -11.87 -21.83
CA ASP A 241 2.87 -10.53 -21.77
C ASP A 241 1.34 -10.63 -21.77
N LEU A 242 0.76 -11.50 -22.60
CA LEU A 242 -0.66 -11.86 -22.52
C LEU A 242 -1.03 -12.44 -21.16
N GLY A 243 -0.22 -13.39 -20.66
CA GLY A 243 -0.46 -13.98 -19.35
C GLY A 243 -0.42 -12.96 -18.22
N ARG A 244 0.49 -11.97 -18.29
CA ARG A 244 0.54 -10.85 -17.34
C ARG A 244 -0.69 -9.95 -17.45
N ALA A 245 -1.15 -9.64 -18.66
CA ALA A 245 -2.34 -8.82 -18.87
C ALA A 245 -3.60 -9.49 -18.27
N ILE A 246 -3.78 -10.80 -18.50
CA ILE A 246 -4.89 -11.56 -17.90
C ILE A 246 -4.78 -11.66 -16.37
N ALA A 247 -3.57 -11.91 -15.84
CA ALA A 247 -3.36 -11.95 -14.40
C ALA A 247 -3.67 -10.62 -13.73
N GLN A 248 -3.30 -9.51 -14.38
CA GLN A 248 -3.60 -8.15 -13.92
C GLN A 248 -5.10 -7.88 -13.92
N ALA A 249 -5.81 -8.25 -14.99
CA ALA A 249 -7.26 -8.08 -15.10
C ALA A 249 -8.01 -8.87 -14.00
N PHE A 250 -7.63 -10.12 -13.76
CA PHE A 250 -8.19 -10.90 -12.64
C PHE A 250 -7.88 -10.31 -11.28
N LEU A 251 -6.71 -9.69 -11.09
CA LEU A 251 -6.35 -9.02 -9.84
C LEU A 251 -7.28 -7.82 -9.57
N GLU A 252 -7.56 -7.02 -10.59
CA GLU A 252 -8.47 -5.87 -10.49
C GLU A 252 -9.90 -6.30 -10.12
N ASP A 253 -10.45 -7.32 -10.80
CA ASP A 253 -11.75 -7.88 -10.45
C ASP A 253 -11.76 -8.52 -9.05
N LEU A 254 -10.66 -9.16 -8.64
CA LEU A 254 -10.56 -9.73 -7.30
C LEU A 254 -10.54 -8.65 -6.20
N MET A 255 -9.93 -7.48 -6.47
CA MET A 255 -10.00 -6.32 -5.58
C MET A 255 -11.43 -5.77 -5.49
N ARG A 256 -12.18 -5.75 -6.60
CA ARG A 256 -13.62 -5.41 -6.60
C ARG A 256 -14.42 -6.41 -5.76
N VAL A 257 -14.16 -7.71 -5.91
CA VAL A 257 -14.78 -8.76 -5.10
C VAL A 257 -14.50 -8.53 -3.60
N GLU A 258 -13.26 -8.26 -3.22
CA GLU A 258 -12.88 -7.97 -1.82
C GLU A 258 -13.68 -6.80 -1.26
N LYS A 259 -13.73 -5.68 -2.00
CA LYS A 259 -14.45 -4.47 -1.61
C LYS A 259 -15.93 -4.73 -1.37
N VAL A 260 -16.61 -5.36 -2.32
CA VAL A 260 -18.05 -5.63 -2.22
C VAL A 260 -18.35 -6.62 -1.10
N LEU A 261 -17.54 -7.68 -0.95
CA LEU A 261 -17.70 -8.64 0.14
C LEU A 261 -17.43 -8.01 1.52
N ALA A 262 -16.46 -7.10 1.64
CA ALA A 262 -16.17 -6.37 2.88
C ALA A 262 -17.31 -5.45 3.31
N ASN A 263 -18.12 -4.97 2.36
CA ASN A 263 -19.29 -4.14 2.61
C ASN A 263 -20.62 -4.93 2.62
N SER A 264 -20.57 -6.24 2.44
CA SER A 264 -21.77 -7.09 2.38
C SER A 264 -21.86 -8.01 3.60
N GLU A 265 -23.01 -7.99 4.27
CA GLU A 265 -23.27 -8.85 5.42
C GLU A 265 -23.87 -10.19 4.95
N THR A 266 -23.01 -11.08 4.47
CA THR A 266 -23.36 -12.44 4.04
C THR A 266 -22.65 -13.50 4.89
N ARG A 267 -23.12 -14.74 4.86
CA ARG A 267 -22.35 -15.92 5.26
C ARG A 267 -22.43 -16.92 4.13
N MET A 268 -21.28 -17.33 3.62
CA MET A 268 -21.19 -18.25 2.50
C MET A 268 -20.28 -19.43 2.87
N TYR A 269 -20.85 -20.63 2.87
CA TYR A 269 -20.11 -21.84 3.16
C TYR A 269 -19.92 -22.66 1.90
N SER A 270 -18.66 -22.85 1.49
CA SER A 270 -18.30 -23.53 0.23
C SER A 270 -18.75 -22.80 -1.04
N ALA A 271 -18.84 -21.46 -1.02
CA ALA A 271 -18.92 -20.67 -2.25
C ALA A 271 -17.57 -20.70 -3.00
N SER A 272 -17.59 -20.28 -4.27
CA SER A 272 -16.44 -20.37 -5.17
C SER A 272 -16.27 -19.12 -6.02
N LEU A 273 -15.02 -18.77 -6.33
CA LEU A 273 -14.69 -17.86 -7.42
C LEU A 273 -14.40 -18.67 -8.69
N LEU A 274 -15.14 -18.36 -9.75
CA LEU A 274 -14.99 -18.96 -11.06
C LEU A 274 -14.23 -18.00 -11.97
N PHE A 275 -12.99 -18.36 -12.28
CA PHE A 275 -12.14 -17.65 -13.23
C PHE A 275 -12.31 -18.29 -14.62
N THR A 276 -12.62 -17.48 -15.62
CA THR A 276 -12.73 -17.91 -17.01
C THR A 276 -11.96 -16.95 -17.92
N PHE A 277 -11.19 -17.45 -18.88
CA PHE A 277 -10.60 -16.61 -19.94
C PHE A 277 -10.39 -17.37 -21.24
N GLU A 278 -10.16 -16.64 -22.34
CA GLU A 278 -9.86 -17.24 -23.64
C GLU A 278 -8.49 -17.94 -23.63
N GLY A 279 -8.50 -19.27 -23.72
CA GLY A 279 -7.31 -20.11 -23.65
C GLY A 279 -6.56 -20.26 -24.98
N ASP A 280 -7.15 -19.91 -26.13
CA ASP A 280 -6.48 -19.86 -27.43
C ASP A 280 -5.84 -18.48 -27.66
N GLY A 281 -4.52 -18.39 -27.62
CA GLY A 281 -3.80 -17.12 -27.64
C GLY A 281 -3.93 -16.32 -28.93
N GLU A 282 -4.30 -16.94 -30.05
CA GLU A 282 -4.65 -16.21 -31.26
C GLU A 282 -6.03 -15.53 -31.12
N ALA A 283 -7.02 -16.26 -30.60
CA ALA A 283 -8.35 -15.71 -30.32
C ALA A 283 -8.32 -14.64 -29.24
N LEU A 284 -7.49 -14.83 -28.20
CA LEU A 284 -7.31 -13.85 -27.14
C LEU A 284 -6.73 -12.53 -27.66
N ARG A 285 -5.67 -12.56 -28.49
CA ARG A 285 -5.11 -11.35 -29.11
C ARG A 285 -6.14 -10.65 -29.97
N ALA A 286 -6.86 -11.39 -30.83
CA ALA A 286 -7.90 -10.83 -31.68
C ALA A 286 -9.02 -10.16 -30.88
N ALA A 287 -9.45 -10.78 -29.78
CA ALA A 287 -10.46 -10.19 -28.89
C ALA A 287 -9.96 -8.91 -28.22
N ILE A 288 -8.72 -8.89 -27.73
CA ILE A 288 -8.09 -7.69 -27.15
C ILE A 288 -7.98 -6.56 -28.18
N GLU A 289 -7.51 -6.87 -29.40
CA GLU A 289 -7.38 -5.89 -30.49
C GLU A 289 -8.74 -5.30 -30.89
N GLN A 290 -9.78 -6.14 -30.99
CA GLN A 290 -11.14 -5.70 -31.32
C GLN A 290 -11.70 -4.77 -30.23
N THR A 291 -11.55 -5.13 -28.95
CA THR A 291 -11.98 -4.28 -27.83
C THR A 291 -11.23 -2.96 -27.80
N ASN A 292 -9.93 -2.96 -28.06
CA ASN A 292 -9.11 -1.75 -28.12
C ASN A 292 -9.51 -0.82 -29.28
N ALA A 293 -9.79 -1.37 -30.46
CA ALA A 293 -10.21 -0.59 -31.64
C ALA A 293 -11.54 0.15 -31.39
N LEU A 294 -12.50 -0.53 -30.74
CA LEU A 294 -13.80 0.05 -30.39
C LEU A 294 -13.70 1.12 -29.29
N ALA A 295 -12.75 0.98 -28.36
CA ALA A 295 -12.46 2.01 -27.35
C ALA A 295 -11.86 3.29 -27.99
N SER A 296 -11.03 3.16 -29.03
CA SER A 296 -10.50 4.32 -29.76
C SER A 296 -11.56 5.06 -30.58
N ASP A 297 -12.48 4.35 -31.25
CA ASP A 297 -13.54 4.97 -32.07
C ASP A 297 -14.52 5.81 -31.23
N LYS A 298 -14.84 5.37 -30.00
CA LYS A 298 -15.69 6.15 -29.05
C LYS A 298 -15.05 7.44 -28.54
N THR A 299 -13.73 7.58 -28.68
CA THR A 299 -13.02 8.79 -28.28
C THR A 299 -13.09 9.87 -29.37
N GLU A 300 -13.20 9.47 -30.65
CA GLU A 300 -13.28 10.41 -31.80
C GLU A 300 -14.72 10.95 -32.03
N GLU A 301 -15.78 10.17 -31.73
CA GLU A 301 -17.16 10.67 -31.87
C GLU A 301 -17.57 11.71 -30.80
N ASN A 302 -16.96 11.66 -29.62
CA ASN A 302 -17.19 12.65 -28.56
C ASN A 302 -16.51 14.02 -28.81
N GLU A 303 -15.61 14.14 -29.79
CA GLU A 303 -14.97 15.41 -30.15
C GLU A 303 -15.78 16.27 -31.13
N ILE A 304 -16.84 15.73 -31.78
CA ILE A 304 -17.57 16.45 -32.85
C ILE A 304 -18.80 17.25 -32.33
N VAL A 305 -19.18 17.10 -31.06
CA VAL A 305 -20.31 17.85 -30.46
C VAL A 305 -19.84 18.68 -29.26
N ARG A 306 -19.09 19.77 -29.50
CA ARG A 306 -18.90 20.90 -28.55
C ARG A 306 -18.14 22.08 -29.18
N GLU A 307 -18.71 22.73 -30.21
CA GLU A 307 -18.38 24.13 -30.48
C GLU A 307 -19.36 25.04 -29.71
N GLY A 308 -18.89 25.62 -28.61
CA GLY A 308 -19.66 26.60 -27.83
C GLY A 308 -19.16 26.78 -26.40
N ASP A 309 -18.07 27.54 -26.26
CA ASP A 309 -17.63 28.31 -25.08
C ASP A 309 -17.54 27.59 -23.71
N ILE A 310 -16.31 27.36 -23.24
CA ILE A 310 -15.73 27.69 -21.92
C ILE A 310 -14.34 27.03 -21.85
N THR A 311 -13.35 27.83 -21.49
CA THR A 311 -11.92 27.48 -21.39
C THR A 311 -11.65 26.31 -20.44
N HIS A 312 -11.25 25.16 -20.99
CA HIS A 312 -10.68 24.04 -20.22
C HIS A 312 -9.16 23.94 -20.45
N GLU A 313 -8.44 23.90 -19.32
CA GLU A 313 -7.01 23.71 -19.22
C GLU A 313 -6.60 22.35 -19.81
N LYS A 314 -5.51 22.39 -20.59
CA LYS A 314 -4.81 21.20 -21.08
C LYS A 314 -4.23 20.41 -19.91
N LEU A 315 -4.85 19.28 -19.57
CA LEU A 315 -4.15 18.12 -19.00
C LEU A 315 -3.79 17.17 -20.14
N GLY A 316 -2.51 16.82 -20.24
CA GLY A 316 -2.08 15.74 -21.13
C GLY A 316 -0.58 15.74 -21.39
N GLY A 317 0.11 14.74 -20.82
CA GLY A 317 1.47 14.37 -21.22
C GLY A 317 2.30 13.82 -20.07
N ILE A 318 2.09 12.57 -19.65
CA ILE A 318 3.16 11.78 -19.03
C ILE A 318 3.52 10.68 -20.02
N GLU A 319 4.67 10.89 -20.67
CA GLU A 319 5.41 9.87 -21.40
C GLU A 319 5.98 8.86 -20.39
N ILE A 320 5.58 7.59 -20.54
CA ILE A 320 6.26 6.48 -19.87
C ILE A 320 7.50 6.16 -20.70
N SER A 321 8.68 6.50 -20.17
CA SER A 321 9.97 6.22 -20.79
C SER A 321 10.67 5.03 -20.12
N GLY A 322 10.96 4.00 -20.92
CA GLY A 322 11.75 2.82 -20.54
C GLY A 322 11.36 1.62 -21.43
N PRO A 323 12.29 1.02 -22.21
CA PRO A 323 11.94 0.19 -23.34
C PRO A 323 11.42 -1.17 -22.89
N ILE A 324 10.13 -1.41 -23.11
CA ILE A 324 9.59 -2.75 -23.26
C ILE A 324 9.65 -3.02 -24.77
N GLU A 325 10.54 -3.90 -25.20
CA GLU A 325 10.50 -4.45 -26.55
C GLU A 325 9.20 -5.24 -26.70
N GLY A 326 8.17 -4.61 -27.25
CA GLY A 326 6.87 -5.22 -27.53
C GLY A 326 5.71 -4.28 -27.19
N ASP A 327 5.17 -3.60 -28.19
CA ASP A 327 4.00 -2.72 -28.09
C ASP A 327 2.73 -3.50 -27.67
N ILE A 328 2.47 -3.61 -26.37
CA ILE A 328 1.12 -3.85 -25.85
C ILE A 328 0.82 -2.73 -24.86
N LYS A 329 0.10 -1.70 -25.33
CA LYS A 329 -0.48 -0.68 -24.45
C LYS A 329 -1.47 -1.39 -23.52
N VAL A 330 -1.27 -1.24 -22.21
CA VAL A 330 -2.24 -1.64 -21.18
C VAL A 330 -3.44 -0.68 -21.29
N ILE A 331 -4.33 -0.98 -22.23
CA ILE A 331 -5.62 -0.31 -22.43
C ILE A 331 -6.66 -1.19 -21.71
N GLU A 332 -7.59 -0.55 -21.01
CA GLU A 332 -8.65 -1.13 -20.17
C GLU A 332 -9.21 -2.44 -20.77
N LEU A 333 -8.81 -3.58 -20.20
CA LEU A 333 -9.44 -4.86 -20.47
C LEU A 333 -10.81 -4.84 -19.77
N MET A 334 -11.81 -4.27 -20.43
CA MET A 334 -13.18 -4.27 -19.92
C MET A 334 -13.71 -5.71 -19.87
N GLY A 335 -13.83 -6.25 -18.66
CA GLY A 335 -14.72 -7.38 -18.36
C GLY A 335 -16.14 -6.87 -18.13
N ASP A 336 -17.17 -7.72 -18.33
CA ASP A 336 -18.61 -7.42 -18.26
C ASP A 336 -18.94 -6.19 -17.38
N VAL A 337 -19.06 -5.02 -18.00
CA VAL A 337 -19.69 -3.87 -17.37
C VAL A 337 -21.18 -4.13 -17.45
N ALA A 338 -21.77 -4.64 -16.37
CA ALA A 338 -23.22 -4.63 -16.24
C ALA A 338 -23.66 -3.18 -16.39
N ALA A 339 -24.50 -2.92 -17.39
CA ALA A 339 -25.03 -1.61 -17.73
C ALA A 339 -25.61 -0.92 -16.49
N ASP A 340 -24.88 0.07 -15.95
CA ASP A 340 -25.42 1.01 -15.00
C ASP A 340 -26.40 1.90 -15.79
N GLY A 341 -27.64 1.95 -15.30
CA GLY A 341 -28.77 2.48 -16.03
C GLY A 341 -28.64 3.97 -16.37
N GLU A 342 -28.33 4.25 -17.63
CA GLU A 342 -28.88 5.36 -18.38
C GLU A 342 -29.48 4.78 -19.68
N GLU A 343 -30.82 4.84 -19.77
CA GLU A 343 -31.56 4.39 -20.93
C GLU A 343 -31.27 5.32 -22.11
N GLU A 344 -30.36 4.93 -23.02
CA GLU A 344 -30.33 5.19 -24.47
C GLU A 344 -28.89 4.99 -25.02
N GLU A 345 -28.53 3.73 -25.40
CA GLU A 345 -27.54 3.30 -26.44
C GLU A 345 -26.97 1.88 -26.14
N ASP A 346 -27.83 0.85 -26.07
CA ASP A 346 -27.47 -0.49 -25.53
C ASP A 346 -27.29 -1.63 -26.56
N ASP A 347 -27.29 -1.34 -27.87
CA ASP A 347 -27.26 -2.42 -28.89
C ASP A 347 -25.84 -2.84 -29.35
N GLU A 348 -24.79 -2.05 -29.09
CA GLU A 348 -23.42 -2.35 -29.58
C GLU A 348 -22.46 -2.94 -28.53
N LEU A 349 -22.68 -2.73 -27.22
CA LEU A 349 -21.81 -3.30 -26.17
C LEU A 349 -22.01 -4.81 -25.93
N SER A 350 -23.20 -5.33 -26.23
CA SER A 350 -23.56 -6.74 -26.03
C SER A 350 -22.88 -7.70 -27.02
N ASN A 351 -22.19 -7.18 -28.04
CA ASN A 351 -21.50 -7.94 -29.08
C ASN A 351 -19.96 -7.92 -28.99
N LEU A 352 -19.39 -7.38 -27.90
CA LEU A 352 -17.95 -7.40 -27.69
C LEU A 352 -17.45 -8.83 -27.38
N PRO A 353 -16.31 -9.26 -27.96
CA PRO A 353 -15.73 -10.57 -27.66
C PRO A 353 -15.27 -10.62 -26.20
N ARG A 354 -15.72 -11.63 -25.44
CA ARG A 354 -15.31 -11.83 -24.05
C ARG A 354 -13.85 -12.29 -23.96
N ILE A 355 -13.05 -11.54 -23.20
CA ILE A 355 -11.62 -11.80 -22.99
C ILE A 355 -11.38 -12.63 -21.72
N TYR A 356 -12.06 -12.25 -20.63
CA TYR A 356 -12.04 -12.95 -19.34
C TYR A 356 -13.32 -12.67 -18.55
N SER A 357 -13.54 -13.41 -17.47
CA SER A 357 -14.65 -13.23 -16.53
C SER A 357 -14.29 -13.81 -15.16
N LEU A 358 -14.56 -13.06 -14.08
CA LEU A 358 -14.48 -13.54 -12.70
C LEU A 358 -15.85 -13.44 -12.04
N LYS A 359 -16.44 -14.57 -11.61
CA LYS A 359 -17.76 -14.60 -10.97
C LYS A 359 -17.77 -15.40 -9.67
N LEU A 360 -18.52 -14.93 -8.69
CA LEU A 360 -18.82 -15.64 -7.45
C LEU A 360 -20.02 -16.59 -7.68
N ILE A 361 -19.85 -17.86 -7.33
CA ILE A 361 -20.82 -18.94 -7.56
C ILE A 361 -20.99 -19.85 -6.33
N ASP A 362 -21.93 -20.79 -6.42
CA ASP A 362 -22.24 -21.82 -5.40
C ASP A 362 -22.86 -21.27 -4.10
N PHE A 363 -24.12 -20.83 -4.16
CA PHE A 363 -24.83 -20.19 -3.04
C PHE A 363 -25.79 -21.13 -2.27
N ALA A 364 -25.65 -22.45 -2.44
CA ALA A 364 -26.51 -23.45 -1.77
C ALA A 364 -26.48 -23.40 -0.23
N HIS A 365 -25.40 -22.86 0.34
CA HIS A 365 -25.25 -22.63 1.79
C HIS A 365 -24.85 -21.17 2.05
N ALA A 366 -25.51 -20.24 1.34
CA ALA A 366 -25.35 -18.80 1.52
C ALA A 366 -26.59 -18.19 2.18
N GLU A 367 -26.37 -17.16 2.99
CA GLU A 367 -27.42 -16.38 3.64
C GLU A 367 -27.01 -14.92 3.83
N TRP A 368 -28.00 -14.03 3.85
CA TRP A 368 -27.82 -12.62 4.21
C TRP A 368 -28.02 -12.45 5.72
N VAL A 369 -27.06 -11.84 6.41
CA VAL A 369 -27.01 -11.73 7.87
C VAL A 369 -26.85 -10.28 8.38
N PRO A 370 -27.86 -9.41 8.19
CA PRO A 370 -27.75 -8.01 8.60
C PRO A 370 -27.35 -7.83 10.07
N GLY A 371 -26.42 -6.92 10.35
CA GLY A 371 -25.90 -6.59 11.67
C GLY A 371 -24.82 -7.52 12.22
N GLN A 372 -24.35 -8.51 11.44
CA GLN A 372 -23.31 -9.45 11.87
C GLN A 372 -21.93 -9.14 11.27
N GLY A 373 -21.78 -8.06 10.49
CA GLY A 373 -20.53 -7.72 9.82
C GLY A 373 -20.18 -8.66 8.65
N PRO A 374 -19.06 -8.41 7.97
CA PRO A 374 -18.70 -9.10 6.73
C PRO A 374 -18.28 -10.56 6.93
N ASP A 375 -18.31 -11.34 5.85
CA ASP A 375 -17.90 -12.75 5.86
C ASP A 375 -16.37 -12.89 5.92
N GLU A 376 -15.79 -12.75 7.11
CA GLU A 376 -14.35 -12.91 7.35
C GLU A 376 -13.83 -14.32 7.01
N ASN A 377 -14.71 -15.33 6.90
CA ASN A 377 -14.32 -16.66 6.46
C ASN A 377 -13.98 -16.66 4.97
N SER A 378 -14.84 -16.06 4.14
CA SER A 378 -14.66 -15.95 2.69
C SER A 378 -13.59 -14.90 2.34
N LEU A 379 -13.62 -13.73 3.01
CA LEU A 379 -12.67 -12.64 2.79
C LEU A 379 -11.22 -13.01 3.09
N PHE A 380 -10.97 -13.91 4.04
CA PHE A 380 -9.61 -14.37 4.31
C PHE A 380 -8.94 -14.97 3.05
N GLY A 381 -9.68 -15.73 2.25
CA GLY A 381 -9.17 -16.30 1.00
C GLY A 381 -8.94 -15.27 -0.10
N VAL A 382 -9.77 -14.22 -0.13
CA VAL A 382 -9.65 -13.11 -1.07
C VAL A 382 -8.49 -12.18 -0.69
N ARG A 383 -8.34 -11.84 0.60
CA ARG A 383 -7.33 -10.92 1.15
C ARG A 383 -5.92 -11.49 1.23
N ILE A 384 -5.75 -12.80 1.44
CA ILE A 384 -4.41 -13.42 1.37
C ILE A 384 -3.80 -13.23 -0.03
N SER A 385 -4.63 -13.10 -1.07
CA SER A 385 -4.17 -12.76 -2.41
C SER A 385 -3.72 -11.30 -2.56
N ALA A 386 -3.96 -10.42 -1.56
CA ALA A 386 -3.61 -9.00 -1.57
C ALA A 386 -2.31 -8.65 -0.79
N ASN A 387 -1.79 -9.56 0.04
CA ASN A 387 -0.54 -9.33 0.77
C ASN A 387 0.65 -9.85 -0.04
N ARG A 388 1.61 -8.97 -0.35
CA ARG A 388 2.80 -9.30 -1.12
C ARG A 388 3.91 -9.78 -0.18
N THR A 389 4.41 -10.99 -0.41
CA THR A 389 5.62 -11.48 0.28
C THR A 389 6.88 -11.08 -0.51
N ILE A 390 7.86 -10.48 0.16
CA ILE A 390 9.13 -10.05 -0.43
C ILE A 390 10.25 -10.78 0.30
N THR A 391 11.08 -11.52 -0.45
CA THR A 391 12.25 -12.21 0.10
C THR A 391 13.52 -11.55 -0.39
N LEU A 392 14.36 -11.13 0.55
CA LEU A 392 15.64 -10.47 0.29
C LEU A 392 16.80 -11.38 0.70
N ARG A 393 17.81 -11.48 -0.16
CA ARG A 393 19.08 -12.16 0.13
C ARG A 393 20.02 -11.21 0.90
N PRO A 394 21.10 -11.71 1.52
CA PRO A 394 22.12 -10.86 2.13
C PRO A 394 22.55 -9.70 1.22
N PHE A 395 22.63 -8.50 1.79
CA PHE A 395 22.98 -7.23 1.14
C PHE A 395 22.00 -6.70 0.09
N TRP A 396 20.87 -7.37 -0.13
CA TRP A 396 19.81 -6.83 -0.98
C TRP A 396 18.98 -5.79 -0.23
N GLU A 397 18.37 -4.89 -0.99
CA GLU A 397 17.46 -3.89 -0.45
C GLU A 397 16.18 -3.82 -1.28
N TRP A 398 15.06 -3.71 -0.59
CA TRP A 398 13.77 -3.39 -1.19
C TRP A 398 13.58 -1.89 -1.16
N ARG A 399 13.46 -1.27 -2.34
CA ARG A 399 13.27 0.17 -2.53
C ARG A 399 11.81 0.40 -2.86
N PHE A 400 11.15 1.33 -2.18
CA PHE A 400 9.74 1.56 -2.36
C PHE A 400 9.36 3.03 -2.19
N HIS A 401 8.25 3.38 -2.84
CA HIS A 401 7.54 4.64 -2.74
C HIS A 401 6.08 4.34 -2.43
N VAL A 402 5.56 4.94 -1.36
CA VAL A 402 4.13 4.96 -1.06
C VAL A 402 3.53 6.20 -1.73
N PRO A 403 2.69 6.04 -2.77
CA PRO A 403 2.13 7.17 -3.53
C PRO A 403 1.37 8.17 -2.63
N HIS A 404 1.37 9.44 -3.03
CA HIS A 404 0.63 10.50 -2.32
C HIS A 404 -0.89 10.36 -2.53
N THR A 405 -1.31 10.14 -3.78
CA THR A 405 -2.70 9.92 -4.17
C THR A 405 -3.03 8.44 -4.22
N LEU A 406 -4.27 8.06 -3.86
CA LEU A 406 -4.78 6.72 -4.16
C LEU A 406 -4.93 6.60 -5.68
N SER A 407 -4.54 5.48 -6.25
CA SER A 407 -5.09 5.09 -7.54
C SER A 407 -6.64 5.10 -7.46
N GLN A 408 -7.34 5.41 -8.55
CA GLN A 408 -8.82 5.36 -8.56
C GLN A 408 -9.37 3.97 -8.14
N SER A 409 -8.53 2.93 -8.17
CA SER A 409 -8.81 1.56 -7.74
C SER A 409 -8.66 1.28 -6.24
N SER A 410 -8.12 2.18 -5.42
CA SER A 410 -7.92 1.96 -3.97
C SER A 410 -8.82 2.87 -3.13
N SER A 411 -10.00 2.40 -2.73
CA SER A 411 -10.94 3.15 -1.87
C SER A 411 -10.68 2.98 -0.36
N THR A 412 -9.60 2.33 0.05
CA THR A 412 -9.23 2.26 1.46
C THR A 412 -8.71 3.62 1.92
N ALA A 413 -9.48 4.27 2.79
CA ALA A 413 -9.08 5.44 3.58
C ALA A 413 -7.99 5.09 4.63
N GLY A 414 -6.99 4.30 4.24
CA GLY A 414 -5.80 4.01 5.02
C GLY A 414 -4.83 5.20 4.93
N SER A 415 -4.22 5.52 6.07
CA SER A 415 -3.23 6.60 6.23
C SER A 415 -1.85 6.29 5.59
N GLY A 416 -1.67 5.10 5.00
CA GLY A 416 -0.40 4.65 4.45
C GLY A 416 -0.42 3.17 4.03
N ALA A 417 0.77 2.61 3.76
CA ALA A 417 0.98 1.21 3.45
C ALA A 417 1.75 0.52 4.58
N THR A 418 1.53 -0.78 4.81
CA THR A 418 2.10 -1.51 5.96
C THR A 418 3.13 -2.54 5.53
N VAL A 419 4.11 -2.76 6.41
CA VAL A 419 5.17 -3.75 6.23
C VAL A 419 5.41 -4.48 7.54
N ARG A 420 5.57 -5.80 7.47
CA ARG A 420 5.90 -6.66 8.61
C ARG A 420 7.09 -7.56 8.29
N LEU A 421 8.08 -7.58 9.17
CA LEU A 421 9.20 -8.52 9.09
C LEU A 421 8.76 -9.91 9.58
N VAL A 422 8.77 -10.90 8.70
CA VAL A 422 8.34 -12.28 9.03
C VAL A 422 9.51 -13.11 9.54
N SER A 423 10.67 -13.00 8.90
CA SER A 423 11.87 -13.79 9.25
C SER A 423 13.15 -13.07 8.85
N GLY A 424 14.27 -13.40 9.49
CA GLY A 424 15.58 -12.77 9.26
C GLY A 424 15.69 -11.41 9.93
N THR A 425 16.55 -10.54 9.38
CA THR A 425 16.74 -9.16 9.89
C THR A 425 16.57 -8.17 8.75
N ALA A 426 15.86 -7.08 9.00
CA ALA A 426 15.78 -5.94 8.08
C ALA A 426 15.98 -4.63 8.84
N GLU A 427 16.52 -3.62 8.18
CA GLU A 427 16.71 -2.29 8.74
C GLU A 427 16.29 -1.19 7.76
N ARG A 428 15.77 -0.09 8.31
CA ARG A 428 15.57 1.18 7.62
C ARG A 428 16.63 2.16 8.12
N ASP A 429 17.52 2.61 7.24
CA ASP A 429 18.58 3.59 7.55
C ASP A 429 19.36 3.24 8.84
N GLY A 430 19.72 1.95 8.99
CA GLY A 430 20.44 1.42 10.16
C GLY A 430 19.59 1.13 11.41
N THR A 431 18.28 1.42 11.39
CA THR A 431 17.34 1.10 12.48
C THR A 431 16.63 -0.22 12.19
N GLU A 432 16.77 -1.20 13.08
CA GLU A 432 16.24 -2.55 12.90
C GLU A 432 14.71 -2.62 13.04
N LEU A 433 14.10 -3.45 12.20
CA LEU A 433 12.70 -3.83 12.32
C LEU A 433 12.58 -5.01 13.29
N ALA A 434 11.76 -4.85 14.33
CA ALA A 434 11.31 -5.97 15.15
C ALA A 434 10.49 -6.98 14.35
N GLN A 435 10.80 -8.26 14.52
CA GLN A 435 10.09 -9.36 13.86
C GLN A 435 8.62 -9.44 14.33
N ASN A 436 7.73 -9.75 13.39
CA ASN A 436 6.28 -9.86 13.55
C ASN A 436 5.58 -8.57 14.05
N ARG A 437 6.28 -7.44 14.05
CA ARG A 437 5.69 -6.12 14.25
C ARG A 437 5.34 -5.51 12.90
N GLU A 438 4.12 -4.99 12.80
CA GLU A 438 3.67 -4.18 11.68
C GLU A 438 4.17 -2.74 11.82
N TYR A 439 4.67 -2.18 10.71
CA TYR A 439 5.11 -0.80 10.56
C TYR A 439 4.28 -0.15 9.45
N THR A 440 3.71 1.02 9.72
CA THR A 440 2.93 1.80 8.77
C THR A 440 3.79 2.93 8.21
N PHE A 441 3.97 2.95 6.89
CA PHE A 441 4.61 4.04 6.18
C PHE A 441 3.54 4.99 5.64
N PRO A 442 3.55 6.28 6.04
CA PRO A 442 2.57 7.24 5.56
C PRO A 442 2.75 7.48 4.06
N ARG A 443 1.73 8.06 3.44
CA ARG A 443 1.79 8.45 2.03
C ARG A 443 2.89 9.45 1.74
N ASN A 444 3.31 9.51 0.48
CA ASN A 444 4.45 10.31 0.05
C ASN A 444 5.76 9.91 0.76
N THR A 445 5.90 8.64 1.18
CA THR A 445 7.15 8.11 1.74
C THR A 445 7.98 7.47 0.63
N ARG A 446 9.22 7.93 0.44
CA ARG A 446 10.23 7.29 -0.40
C ARG A 446 11.31 6.70 0.51
N SER A 447 11.50 5.39 0.49
CA SER A 447 12.36 4.71 1.45
C SER A 447 12.91 3.38 0.92
N LYS A 448 13.70 2.71 1.77
CA LYS A 448 14.19 1.37 1.52
C LYS A 448 14.30 0.54 2.80
N LEU A 449 14.15 -0.77 2.65
CA LEU A 449 14.49 -1.75 3.67
C LEU A 449 15.66 -2.61 3.19
N LEU A 450 16.74 -2.61 3.96
CA LEU A 450 17.98 -3.33 3.70
C LEU A 450 18.06 -4.57 4.60
N THR A 451 18.72 -5.62 4.13
CA THR A 451 19.15 -6.73 4.99
C THR A 451 20.62 -7.07 4.77
N TYR A 452 21.38 -7.32 5.84
CA TYR A 452 22.76 -7.84 5.73
C TYR A 452 22.83 -9.37 5.74
N THR A 453 21.80 -10.07 6.24
CA THR A 453 21.81 -11.53 6.42
C THR A 453 20.71 -12.26 5.65
N GLY A 454 19.80 -11.52 5.02
CA GLY A 454 18.59 -12.05 4.40
C GLY A 454 17.36 -11.93 5.30
N CYS A 455 16.20 -11.74 4.68
CA CYS A 455 14.92 -11.63 5.37
C CYS A 455 13.71 -11.92 4.47
N THR A 456 12.57 -12.16 5.10
CA THR A 456 11.26 -12.18 4.44
C THR A 456 10.36 -11.12 5.06
N LEU A 457 9.78 -10.28 4.21
CA LEU A 457 8.86 -9.21 4.55
C LEU A 457 7.47 -9.55 3.97
N GLU A 458 6.42 -9.14 4.67
CA GLU A 458 5.08 -9.05 4.13
C GLU A 458 4.71 -7.57 4.01
N ALA A 459 4.19 -7.18 2.84
CA ALA A 459 3.78 -5.82 2.54
C ALA A 459 2.30 -5.81 2.15
N SER A 460 1.57 -4.81 2.64
CA SER A 460 0.15 -4.59 2.35
C SER A 460 -0.10 -3.12 2.01
N GLY A 461 -0.96 -2.86 1.03
CA GLY A 461 -1.18 -1.52 0.48
C GLY A 461 -0.40 -1.24 -0.81
N GLU A 462 -0.56 -0.04 -1.34
CA GLU A 462 0.01 0.38 -2.62
C GLU A 462 1.49 0.78 -2.46
N PHE A 463 2.36 0.13 -3.24
CA PHE A 463 3.77 0.44 -3.34
C PHE A 463 4.20 0.54 -4.81
N ILE A 464 4.91 1.60 -5.16
CA ILE A 464 5.74 1.65 -6.37
C ILE A 464 7.14 1.20 -5.93
N ASP A 465 7.58 0.02 -6.34
CA ASP A 465 8.76 -0.59 -5.74
C ASP A 465 9.63 -1.40 -6.70
N ASN A 466 10.86 -1.67 -6.24
CA ASN A 466 11.77 -2.59 -6.88
C ASN A 466 12.70 -3.24 -5.84
N VAL A 467 13.20 -4.44 -6.13
CA VAL A 467 14.24 -5.08 -5.31
C VAL A 467 15.58 -4.87 -5.99
N ALA A 468 16.50 -4.19 -5.31
CA ALA A 468 17.88 -4.07 -5.76
C ALA A 468 18.66 -5.33 -5.35
N GLN A 469 19.19 -6.01 -6.36
CA GLN A 469 19.87 -7.28 -6.24
C GLN A 469 21.35 -7.07 -6.54
N TYR A 470 22.20 -7.63 -5.67
CA TYR A 470 23.65 -7.60 -5.81
C TYR A 470 24.16 -9.03 -5.93
N ALA A 471 25.12 -9.25 -6.85
CA ALA A 471 25.72 -10.55 -7.07
C ALA A 471 26.60 -10.96 -5.87
N SER A 472 27.32 -9.99 -5.32
CA SER A 472 28.11 -10.12 -4.10
C SER A 472 27.84 -8.97 -3.13
N PRO A 473 28.14 -9.12 -1.82
CA PRO A 473 28.08 -8.02 -0.86
C PRO A 473 28.94 -6.81 -1.26
N GLU A 474 30.02 -7.04 -2.00
CA GLU A 474 31.00 -6.03 -2.43
C GLU A 474 30.41 -5.04 -3.43
N ASP A 475 29.41 -5.49 -4.20
CA ASP A 475 28.70 -4.66 -5.17
C ASP A 475 27.67 -3.74 -4.50
N SER A 476 27.31 -4.02 -3.23
CA SER A 476 26.35 -3.21 -2.48
C SER A 476 27.03 -1.96 -1.91
N PRO A 477 26.52 -0.74 -2.21
CA PRO A 477 27.08 0.50 -1.64
C PRO A 477 26.98 0.54 -0.10
N GLN A 478 26.11 -0.29 0.48
CA GLN A 478 25.92 -0.37 1.94
C GLN A 478 27.11 -1.00 2.65
N LEU A 479 27.89 -1.86 1.98
CA LEU A 479 29.09 -2.45 2.58
C LEU A 479 30.13 -1.36 2.92
N ALA A 480 30.31 -0.37 2.04
CA ALA A 480 31.25 0.73 2.29
C ALA A 480 30.81 1.60 3.49
N VAL A 481 29.51 1.88 3.62
CA VAL A 481 28.95 2.61 4.77
C VAL A 481 29.13 1.80 6.07
N LEU A 482 28.91 0.49 6.01
CA LEU A 482 29.10 -0.41 7.16
C LEU A 482 30.58 -0.49 7.59
N ASN A 483 31.51 -0.58 6.62
CA ASN A 483 32.95 -0.54 6.90
C ASN A 483 33.38 0.78 7.54
N LEU A 484 32.86 1.91 7.03
CA LEU A 484 33.07 3.22 7.63
C LEU A 484 32.55 3.25 9.07
N HIS A 485 31.35 2.73 9.34
CA HIS A 485 30.81 2.63 10.70
C HIS A 485 31.78 1.87 11.63
N PHE A 486 32.31 0.73 11.22
CA PHE A 486 33.26 -0.03 12.04
C PHE A 486 34.56 0.72 12.32
N ALA A 487 35.10 1.44 11.32
CA ALA A 487 36.27 2.29 11.51
C ALA A 487 36.00 3.41 12.54
N LEU A 488 34.84 4.07 12.44
CA LEU A 488 34.42 5.10 13.40
C LEU A 488 34.18 4.51 14.79
N GLN A 489 33.63 3.30 14.88
CA GLN A 489 33.41 2.60 16.14
C GLN A 489 34.73 2.26 16.85
N ALA A 490 35.78 1.92 16.09
CA ALA A 490 37.13 1.74 16.65
C ALA A 490 37.68 3.06 17.24
N GLN A 491 37.45 4.19 16.56
CA GLN A 491 37.84 5.51 17.07
C GLN A 491 37.08 5.88 18.35
N ARG A 492 35.76 5.61 18.42
CA ARG A 492 34.96 5.81 19.65
C ARG A 492 35.50 5.00 20.82
N LYS A 493 35.82 3.71 20.60
CA LYS A 493 36.41 2.85 21.64
C LYS A 493 37.77 3.38 22.11
N ALA A 494 38.61 3.86 21.19
CA ALA A 494 39.90 4.45 21.54
C ALA A 494 39.76 5.77 22.33
N ALA A 495 38.72 6.57 22.03
CA ALA A 495 38.41 7.78 22.78
C ALA A 495 37.97 7.48 24.22
N ALA A 496 37.08 6.50 24.39
CA ALA A 496 36.63 6.03 25.72
C ALA A 496 37.77 5.45 26.56
N ALA A 497 38.63 4.61 25.97
CA ALA A 497 39.77 4.02 26.69
C ALA A 497 40.78 5.06 27.21
N LYS A 498 40.99 6.17 26.48
CA LYS A 498 41.90 7.25 26.90
C LYS A 498 41.33 8.13 28.02
N ALA A 499 40.01 8.14 28.21
CA ALA A 499 39.37 8.88 29.31
C ALA A 499 39.68 8.25 30.67
N ASP A 500 39.77 6.91 30.73
CA ASP A 500 40.03 6.15 31.95
C ASP A 500 41.47 6.29 32.49
N ASP A 501 42.44 6.71 31.65
CA ASP A 501 43.86 6.73 32.00
C ASP A 501 44.28 7.89 32.95
N GLY A 502 43.35 8.78 33.35
CA GLY A 502 43.52 9.78 34.44
C GLY A 502 44.65 10.82 34.31
N HIS A 503 45.54 10.69 33.32
CA HIS A 503 46.71 11.54 33.08
C HIS A 503 46.72 12.15 31.68
N ASN A 504 45.87 11.65 30.76
CA ASN A 504 45.75 12.17 29.40
C ASN A 504 44.55 13.12 29.25
N LYS A 505 44.71 14.15 28.41
CA LYS A 505 43.62 15.05 28.01
C LYS A 505 42.54 14.21 27.31
N ALA A 506 41.32 14.21 27.83
CA ALA A 506 40.21 13.44 27.26
C ALA A 506 40.06 13.76 25.77
N THR A 507 40.27 12.76 24.91
CA THR A 507 40.19 12.92 23.46
C THR A 507 38.75 12.72 23.00
N PRO A 508 38.17 13.66 22.25
CA PRO A 508 36.82 13.48 21.71
C PRO A 508 36.76 12.37 20.65
N GLY A 509 35.62 11.70 20.56
CA GLY A 509 35.30 10.72 19.52
C GLY A 509 35.28 11.33 18.11
N PRO A 510 35.08 10.53 17.06
CA PRO A 510 35.12 11.01 15.67
C PRO A 510 34.11 12.14 15.41
N ARG A 511 34.55 13.19 14.71
CA ARG A 511 33.70 14.28 14.21
C ARG A 511 33.66 14.16 12.70
N VAL A 512 32.58 13.56 12.21
CA VAL A 512 32.38 13.16 10.82
C VAL A 512 31.50 14.18 10.12
N MET A 513 31.91 14.70 8.97
CA MET A 513 31.08 15.51 8.09
C MET A 513 30.78 14.72 6.82
N VAL A 514 29.52 14.70 6.37
CA VAL A 514 29.11 14.06 5.12
C VAL A 514 28.70 15.14 4.12
N CYS A 515 29.38 15.21 2.99
CA CYS A 515 29.14 16.22 1.95
C CYS A 515 29.08 15.60 0.54
N GLY A 516 28.51 16.34 -0.41
CA GLY A 516 28.34 15.91 -1.79
C GLY A 516 27.27 16.71 -2.53
N PRO A 517 27.03 16.42 -3.81
CA PRO A 517 26.03 17.12 -4.62
C PRO A 517 24.60 16.83 -4.13
N ALA A 518 23.63 17.50 -4.74
CA ALA A 518 22.21 17.22 -4.53
C ALA A 518 21.90 15.75 -4.86
N ASN A 519 20.95 15.15 -4.13
CA ASN A 519 20.49 13.77 -4.34
C ASN A 519 21.64 12.73 -4.36
N SER A 520 22.63 12.87 -3.47
CA SER A 520 23.76 11.93 -3.30
C SER A 520 23.59 10.95 -2.14
N GLY A 521 22.54 11.11 -1.32
CA GLY A 521 22.25 10.24 -0.17
C GLY A 521 22.94 10.64 1.13
N LYS A 522 23.35 11.91 1.28
CA LYS A 522 24.02 12.46 2.48
C LYS A 522 23.24 12.17 3.76
N THR A 523 22.00 12.63 3.82
CA THR A 523 21.11 12.43 4.98
C THR A 523 20.92 10.95 5.31
N THR A 524 20.80 10.07 4.30
CA THR A 524 20.68 8.61 4.48
C THR A 524 21.93 8.01 5.13
N VAL A 525 23.13 8.43 4.70
CA VAL A 525 24.39 7.98 5.33
C VAL A 525 24.50 8.51 6.76
N VAL A 526 24.12 9.77 7.00
CA VAL A 526 24.11 10.36 8.36
C VAL A 526 23.17 9.59 9.29
N LYS A 527 21.94 9.29 8.84
CA LYS A 527 20.96 8.46 9.57
C LYS A 527 21.52 7.08 9.87
N THR A 528 22.08 6.41 8.86
CA THR A 528 22.65 5.06 8.98
C THR A 528 23.79 5.02 9.99
N LEU A 529 24.77 5.93 9.89
CA LEU A 529 25.89 6.00 10.83
C LEU A 529 25.43 6.30 12.26
N THR A 530 24.41 7.14 12.41
CA THR A 530 23.80 7.49 13.70
C THR A 530 23.09 6.29 14.33
N ALA A 531 22.23 5.61 13.57
CA ALA A 531 21.48 4.45 14.01
C ALA A 531 22.42 3.31 14.45
N LEU A 532 23.42 2.99 13.61
CA LEU A 532 24.40 1.94 13.91
C LEU A 532 25.23 2.28 15.15
N ALA A 533 25.64 3.54 15.33
CA ALA A 533 26.34 3.99 16.53
C ALA A 533 25.47 3.86 17.79
N THR A 534 24.19 4.20 17.68
CA THR A 534 23.20 4.07 18.76
C THR A 534 22.95 2.61 19.12
N ARG A 535 22.85 1.74 18.11
CA ARG A 535 22.73 0.27 18.26
C ARG A 535 23.93 -0.33 19.01
N MET A 536 25.11 0.30 18.90
CA MET A 536 26.31 -0.07 19.65
C MET A 536 26.43 0.59 21.04
N GLY A 537 25.35 1.17 21.54
CA GLY A 537 25.28 1.82 22.85
C GLY A 537 25.89 3.23 22.90
N GLY A 538 26.29 3.77 21.74
CA GLY A 538 26.77 5.14 21.62
C GLY A 538 25.63 6.17 21.73
N GLN A 539 26.02 7.41 22.00
CA GLN A 539 25.13 8.57 22.02
C GLN A 539 25.68 9.65 21.07
N PRO A 540 25.80 9.37 19.76
CA PRO A 540 26.31 10.34 18.80
C PRO A 540 25.52 11.64 18.86
N LEU A 541 26.24 12.76 18.85
CA LEU A 541 25.65 14.05 18.57
C LEU A 541 25.50 14.15 17.04
N VAL A 542 24.32 14.52 16.57
CA VAL A 542 24.06 14.77 15.16
C VAL A 542 23.73 16.23 14.98
N ALA A 543 24.30 16.85 13.94
CA ALA A 543 23.97 18.20 13.52
C ALA A 543 23.63 18.20 12.03
N SER A 544 22.66 19.00 11.63
CA SER A 544 22.39 19.32 10.23
C SER A 544 22.48 20.82 10.03
N VAL A 545 23.33 21.23 9.09
CA VAL A 545 23.46 22.62 8.64
C VAL A 545 22.80 22.85 7.28
N ASP A 546 21.94 21.93 6.85
CA ASP A 546 21.07 22.08 5.68
C ASP A 546 19.69 22.64 6.09
N PRO A 547 19.40 23.92 5.77
CA PRO A 547 18.12 24.52 6.11
C PRO A 547 16.94 23.92 5.33
N ARG A 548 17.17 23.20 4.23
CA ARG A 548 16.08 22.74 3.36
C ARG A 548 15.22 21.66 4.00
N GLU A 549 15.82 20.75 4.77
CA GLU A 549 15.11 19.60 5.37
C GLU A 549 14.64 19.87 6.81
N GLY A 550 15.40 20.62 7.62
CA GLY A 550 15.02 20.97 8.99
C GLY A 550 15.03 19.78 9.97
N MET A 551 16.20 19.16 10.21
CA MET A 551 16.31 17.99 11.10
C MET A 551 15.68 18.27 12.49
N LEU A 552 14.76 17.41 12.92
CA LEU A 552 14.02 17.51 14.18
C LEU A 552 13.33 18.87 14.38
N SER A 553 13.00 19.56 13.29
CA SER A 553 12.37 20.88 13.32
C SER A 553 11.63 21.14 12.01
N LEU A 554 11.19 22.38 11.79
CA LEU A 554 10.61 22.78 10.51
C LEU A 554 11.72 23.10 9.50
N PRO A 555 11.44 22.98 8.19
CA PRO A 555 12.29 23.53 7.14
C PRO A 555 12.64 25.00 7.39
N GLY A 556 13.74 25.47 6.83
CA GLY A 556 14.32 26.79 7.11
C GLY A 556 15.16 26.83 8.38
N THR A 557 15.54 25.69 8.96
CA THR A 557 16.30 25.62 10.21
C THR A 557 17.57 24.78 10.11
N ILE A 558 18.57 25.13 10.90
CA ILE A 558 19.71 24.26 11.20
C ILE A 558 19.60 23.80 12.65
N SER A 559 20.05 22.58 12.94
CA SER A 559 19.81 21.99 14.25
C SER A 559 20.84 20.95 14.67
N ALA A 560 20.86 20.64 15.96
CA ALA A 560 21.64 19.53 16.50
C ALA A 560 20.95 18.85 17.68
N ALA A 561 21.11 17.53 17.81
CA ALA A 561 20.56 16.75 18.91
C ALA A 561 21.44 15.55 19.25
N VAL A 562 21.29 15.03 20.46
CA VAL A 562 21.92 13.77 20.88
C VAL A 562 21.01 12.60 20.56
N PHE A 563 21.52 11.61 19.84
CA PHE A 563 20.83 10.36 19.52
C PHE A 563 21.34 9.24 20.43
N GLY A 564 20.78 9.15 21.64
CA GLY A 564 21.12 8.09 22.60
C GLY A 564 20.13 6.91 22.64
N THR A 565 19.13 6.92 21.77
CA THR A 565 18.02 5.95 21.71
C THR A 565 17.61 5.74 20.26
N MET A 566 16.98 4.61 19.96
CA MET A 566 16.55 4.25 18.61
C MET A 566 15.72 5.35 17.94
N MET A 567 15.79 5.38 16.61
CA MET A 567 14.98 6.24 15.75
C MET A 567 13.64 5.57 15.42
N ASP A 568 12.63 6.36 15.04
CA ASP A 568 11.35 5.79 14.60
C ASP A 568 11.47 5.30 13.15
N VAL A 569 11.17 4.03 12.94
CA VAL A 569 11.16 3.38 11.62
C VAL A 569 10.01 3.87 10.76
N GLU A 570 8.92 4.38 11.33
CA GLU A 570 7.72 4.81 10.59
C GLU A 570 7.72 6.31 10.29
N ASP A 571 8.61 7.10 10.93
CA ASP A 571 8.75 8.53 10.63
C ASP A 571 9.10 8.70 9.14
N PRO A 572 8.34 9.49 8.35
CA PRO A 572 8.66 9.72 6.94
C PRO A 572 10.10 10.18 6.74
N ALA A 573 10.62 10.99 7.66
CA ALA A 573 11.99 11.48 7.65
C ALA A 573 13.01 10.53 8.30
N GLY A 574 12.68 9.28 8.61
CA GLY A 574 13.62 8.23 9.05
C GLY A 574 14.26 8.50 10.41
N GLY A 575 13.50 9.07 11.35
CA GLY A 575 13.93 9.45 12.70
C GLY A 575 14.42 10.89 12.84
N PHE A 576 14.46 11.65 11.74
CA PHE A 576 14.87 13.05 11.71
C PHE A 576 13.66 14.00 11.60
N GLY A 577 12.44 13.48 11.60
CA GLY A 577 11.21 14.26 11.53
C GLY A 577 10.84 14.92 12.85
N VAL A 578 9.84 15.81 12.78
CA VAL A 578 9.33 16.55 13.92
C VAL A 578 8.65 15.63 14.95
N SER A 579 8.06 14.51 14.53
CA SER A 579 7.51 13.45 15.41
C SER A 579 8.50 12.98 16.45
N SER A 580 9.80 12.99 16.13
CA SER A 580 10.86 12.57 17.05
C SER A 580 11.19 13.62 18.13
N THR A 581 10.50 14.76 18.17
CA THR A 581 10.67 15.80 19.20
C THR A 581 9.68 15.65 20.36
N PRO A 582 9.93 16.31 21.52
CA PRO A 582 9.08 16.18 22.70
C PRO A 582 7.70 16.78 22.47
N ALA A 583 6.69 16.07 22.95
CA ALA A 583 5.32 16.56 22.99
C ALA A 583 4.68 16.24 24.34
N SER A 584 3.55 16.86 24.62
CA SER A 584 2.75 16.60 25.83
C SER A 584 2.08 15.22 25.73
N GLY A 585 2.73 14.19 26.26
CA GLY A 585 2.16 12.84 26.31
C GLY A 585 3.19 11.73 26.20
N PRO A 586 2.76 10.46 26.28
CA PRO A 586 3.64 9.32 26.05
C PRO A 586 4.09 9.27 24.59
N SER A 587 5.31 8.83 24.35
CA SER A 587 5.84 8.56 23.02
C SER A 587 6.28 7.10 22.93
N ALA A 588 5.89 6.41 21.85
CA ALA A 588 6.26 5.02 21.62
C ALA A 588 7.77 4.86 21.36
N VAL A 589 8.36 5.85 20.69
CA VAL A 589 9.80 5.94 20.46
C VAL A 589 10.37 7.11 21.29
N PRO A 590 11.50 6.93 21.99
CA PRO A 590 12.04 8.02 22.82
C PRO A 590 12.42 9.25 21.98
N VAL A 591 11.91 10.40 22.42
CA VAL A 591 12.12 11.69 21.74
C VAL A 591 13.55 12.19 21.86
N LYS A 592 13.94 13.08 20.95
CA LYS A 592 15.23 13.78 20.90
C LYS A 592 15.02 15.24 21.30
N LEU A 593 16.05 15.87 21.85
CA LEU A 593 16.02 17.26 22.31
C LEU A 593 16.91 18.12 21.40
N PRO A 594 16.35 18.76 20.35
CA PRO A 594 17.13 19.55 19.42
C PRO A 594 17.42 20.96 19.94
N MET A 595 18.62 21.45 19.62
CA MET A 595 18.95 22.88 19.56
C MET A 595 18.72 23.36 18.14
N VAL A 596 17.95 24.42 17.96
CA VAL A 596 17.47 24.87 16.63
C VAL A 596 17.79 26.35 16.43
N TYR A 597 18.26 26.71 15.24
CA TYR A 597 18.42 28.09 14.78
C TYR A 597 17.65 28.29 13.48
N TYR A 598 17.03 29.45 13.31
CA TYR A 598 16.19 29.77 12.16
C TYR A 598 16.97 30.54 11.09
N PHE A 599 17.11 29.94 9.91
CA PHE A 599 17.73 30.56 8.74
C PHE A 599 16.68 31.27 7.86
N GLY A 600 15.49 30.68 7.74
CA GLY A 600 14.32 31.30 7.08
C GLY A 600 14.42 31.47 5.57
N ARG A 601 15.35 30.76 4.91
CA ARG A 601 15.59 30.75 3.46
C ARG A 601 15.79 29.31 2.97
N GLU A 602 15.54 29.06 1.68
CA GLU A 602 15.68 27.73 1.09
C GLU A 602 17.16 27.40 0.84
N LYS A 603 17.91 28.36 0.29
CA LYS A 603 19.28 28.16 -0.19
C LYS A 603 20.29 28.94 0.65
N VAL A 604 21.40 28.30 0.98
CA VAL A 604 22.45 28.89 1.83
C VAL A 604 23.16 30.06 1.15
N GLU A 605 23.16 30.12 -0.19
CA GLU A 605 23.79 31.19 -0.97
C GLU A 605 23.01 32.51 -0.89
N GLU A 606 21.71 32.47 -0.57
CA GLU A 606 20.89 33.68 -0.43
C GLU A 606 21.34 34.56 0.76
N ASP A 607 21.90 33.94 1.81
CA ASP A 607 22.46 34.66 2.96
C ASP A 607 23.63 33.87 3.56
N ALA A 608 24.73 33.82 2.81
CA ALA A 608 25.91 33.06 3.19
C ALA A 608 26.53 33.52 4.52
N GLN A 609 26.42 34.82 4.85
CA GLN A 609 26.97 35.34 6.10
C GLN A 609 26.13 34.90 7.30
N LEU A 610 24.80 35.00 7.21
CA LEU A 610 23.93 34.46 8.26
C LEU A 610 24.15 32.97 8.43
N TRP A 611 24.25 32.20 7.34
CA TRP A 611 24.50 30.77 7.43
C TRP A 611 25.81 30.48 8.20
N ARG A 612 26.89 31.22 7.94
CA ARG A 612 28.16 31.11 8.69
C ARG A 612 27.99 31.45 10.17
N ASP A 613 27.27 32.53 10.48
CA ASP A 613 27.02 32.98 11.86
C ASP A 613 26.21 31.95 12.65
N LEU A 614 25.13 31.43 12.06
CA LEU A 614 24.27 30.41 12.68
C LEU A 614 25.02 29.08 12.82
N THR A 615 25.79 28.69 11.81
CA THR A 615 26.65 27.49 11.86
C THR A 615 27.66 27.57 13.00
N SER A 616 28.30 28.73 13.20
CA SER A 616 29.24 28.96 14.30
C SER A 616 28.56 28.95 15.68
N SER A 617 27.33 29.47 15.74
CA SER A 617 26.49 29.43 16.95
C SER A 617 26.08 28.01 17.31
N LEU A 618 25.66 27.21 16.31
CA LEU A 618 25.35 25.79 16.47
C LEU A 618 26.58 24.99 16.89
N ALA A 619 27.73 25.21 16.25
CA ALA A 619 28.99 24.56 16.60
C ALA A 619 29.42 24.87 18.04
N SER A 620 29.20 26.11 18.51
CA SER A 620 29.44 26.49 19.90
C SER A 620 28.55 25.71 20.88
N SER A 621 27.26 25.57 20.57
CA SER A 621 26.32 24.74 21.35
C SER A 621 26.70 23.26 21.36
N VAL A 622 27.16 22.73 20.21
CA VAL A 622 27.68 21.35 20.09
C VAL A 622 28.93 21.14 20.95
N ARG A 623 29.91 22.06 20.88
CA ARG A 623 31.11 22.00 21.72
C ARG A 623 30.79 22.07 23.20
N ALA A 624 29.82 22.90 23.59
CA ALA A 624 29.35 22.96 24.98
C ALA A 624 28.75 21.62 25.43
N ARG A 625 27.95 20.95 24.58
CA ARG A 625 27.39 19.63 24.90
C ARG A 625 28.46 18.55 25.01
N LEU A 626 29.42 18.50 24.08
CA LEU A 626 30.55 17.56 24.12
C LEU A 626 31.45 17.79 25.35
N ALA A 627 31.59 19.03 25.81
CA ALA A 627 32.34 19.32 27.04
C ALA A 627 31.59 18.82 28.29
N ALA A 628 30.27 18.97 28.31
CA ALA A 628 29.43 18.66 29.47
C ALA A 628 29.12 17.17 29.65
N ASP A 629 29.11 16.38 28.57
CA ASP A 629 28.68 14.98 28.59
C ASP A 629 29.74 14.06 27.98
N GLU A 630 30.35 13.23 28.83
CA GLU A 630 31.42 12.30 28.45
C GLU A 630 30.98 11.25 27.44
N ARG A 631 29.78 10.66 27.60
CA ARG A 631 29.30 9.62 26.68
C ARG A 631 29.06 10.18 25.29
N VAL A 632 28.53 11.41 25.22
CA VAL A 632 28.34 12.13 23.96
C VAL A 632 29.69 12.50 23.35
N ARG A 633 30.64 12.97 24.17
CA ARG A 633 32.01 13.30 23.76
C ARG A 633 32.72 12.11 23.10
N GLU A 634 32.66 10.94 23.72
CA GLU A 634 33.26 9.69 23.23
C GLU A 634 32.58 9.18 21.97
N SER A 635 31.26 9.38 21.85
CA SER A 635 30.47 8.97 20.69
C SER A 635 30.72 9.84 19.46
N GLY A 636 31.09 11.10 19.69
CA GLY A 636 31.48 12.05 18.64
C GLY A 636 30.32 12.76 17.97
N LEU A 637 30.59 13.32 16.79
CA LEU A 637 29.67 14.12 15.98
C LEU A 637 29.46 13.48 14.60
N VAL A 638 28.23 13.51 14.09
CA VAL A 638 27.92 13.29 12.68
C VAL A 638 27.22 14.54 12.13
N LEU A 639 27.81 15.17 11.12
CA LEU A 639 27.37 16.44 10.55
C LEU A 639 26.87 16.24 9.12
N ASP A 640 25.61 16.62 8.89
CA ASP A 640 24.98 16.68 7.57
C ASP A 640 25.09 18.09 6.99
N THR A 641 25.35 18.19 5.69
CA THR A 641 25.58 19.48 5.00
C THR A 641 24.59 19.71 3.86
N PRO A 642 24.38 20.98 3.45
CA PRO A 642 23.71 21.30 2.19
C PRO A 642 24.33 20.57 0.99
N ALA A 643 23.57 20.48 -0.09
CA ALA A 643 24.13 20.11 -1.38
C ALA A 643 25.25 21.08 -1.77
N ALA A 644 26.40 20.53 -2.18
CA ALA A 644 27.55 21.32 -2.61
C ALA A 644 27.95 20.94 -4.03
N SER A 645 28.35 21.93 -4.82
CA SER A 645 28.98 21.76 -6.13
C SER A 645 30.48 22.01 -6.06
N VAL A 646 31.16 21.97 -7.21
CA VAL A 646 32.58 22.36 -7.34
C VAL A 646 32.80 23.87 -7.30
N ALA A 647 31.74 24.66 -7.17
CA ALA A 647 31.83 26.11 -7.05
C ALA A 647 32.62 26.49 -5.81
N LYS A 648 33.47 27.53 -5.95
CA LYS A 648 34.33 28.00 -4.86
C LYS A 648 33.53 28.35 -3.60
N GLY A 649 32.36 28.98 -3.76
CA GLY A 649 31.49 29.38 -2.65
C GLY A 649 31.06 28.19 -1.79
N ASP A 650 30.54 27.14 -2.41
CA ASP A 650 30.07 25.92 -1.74
C ASP A 650 31.22 25.23 -0.99
N VAL A 651 32.38 25.11 -1.63
CA VAL A 651 33.57 24.51 -1.00
C VAL A 651 34.04 25.37 0.19
N ASP A 652 33.99 26.70 0.08
CA ASP A 652 34.34 27.61 1.18
C ASP A 652 33.33 27.54 2.35
N MET A 653 32.08 27.16 2.09
CA MET A 653 31.09 26.84 3.13
C MET A 653 31.38 25.50 3.80
N LEU A 654 31.74 24.45 3.04
CA LEU A 654 32.18 23.17 3.60
C LEU A 654 33.41 23.33 4.50
N MET A 655 34.40 24.12 4.06
CA MET A 655 35.60 24.41 4.86
C MET A 655 35.27 25.16 6.17
N HIS A 656 34.29 26.07 6.14
CA HIS A 656 33.78 26.74 7.34
C HIS A 656 33.21 25.73 8.33
N ALA A 657 32.35 24.82 7.88
CA ALA A 657 31.79 23.76 8.71
C ALA A 657 32.88 22.83 9.28
N VAL A 658 33.88 22.45 8.48
CA VAL A 658 35.04 21.66 8.94
C VAL A 658 35.75 22.34 10.11
N SER A 659 36.03 23.64 9.97
CA SER A 659 36.71 24.43 10.99
C SER A 659 35.87 24.57 12.27
N GLU A 660 34.62 25.05 12.15
CA GLU A 660 33.76 25.35 13.30
C GLU A 660 33.44 24.11 14.15
N PHE A 661 33.20 22.97 13.50
CA PHE A 661 32.91 21.70 14.19
C PHE A 661 34.15 20.86 14.49
N ALA A 662 35.35 21.34 14.17
CA ALA A 662 36.61 20.62 14.34
C ALA A 662 36.59 19.20 13.72
N VAL A 663 36.02 19.08 12.53
CA VAL A 663 35.82 17.81 11.80
C VAL A 663 37.18 17.14 11.53
N ASN A 664 37.29 15.85 11.85
CA ASN A 664 38.50 15.05 11.57
C ASN A 664 38.28 13.96 10.52
N VAL A 665 37.03 13.68 10.14
CA VAL A 665 36.69 12.76 9.03
C VAL A 665 35.70 13.43 8.10
N VAL A 666 36.08 13.63 6.84
CA VAL A 666 35.23 14.20 5.79
C VAL A 666 34.85 13.11 4.81
N VAL A 667 33.56 12.81 4.69
CA VAL A 667 33.02 11.81 3.78
C VAL A 667 32.44 12.51 2.57
N VAL A 668 32.98 12.22 1.38
CA VAL A 668 32.52 12.83 0.12
C VAL A 668 31.75 11.80 -0.68
N LEU A 669 30.45 12.05 -0.90
CA LEU A 669 29.56 11.16 -1.63
C LEU A 669 29.46 11.56 -3.12
N GLY A 670 29.78 10.62 -4.01
CA GLY A 670 29.41 10.70 -5.43
C GLY A 670 30.02 11.85 -6.24
N SER A 671 31.16 12.43 -5.81
CA SER A 671 31.87 13.45 -6.57
C SER A 671 33.39 13.40 -6.34
N ASP A 672 34.11 12.88 -7.33
CA ASP A 672 35.58 12.84 -7.33
C ASP A 672 36.20 14.25 -7.38
N GLU A 673 35.49 15.20 -7.98
CA GLU A 673 35.95 16.59 -8.11
C GLU A 673 35.91 17.31 -6.76
N ILE A 674 34.81 17.19 -6.01
CA ILE A 674 34.71 17.72 -4.63
C ILE A 674 35.75 17.03 -3.75
N TYR A 675 35.90 15.70 -3.88
CA TYR A 675 36.91 14.92 -3.17
C TYR A 675 38.32 15.46 -3.43
N GLY A 676 38.71 15.64 -4.69
CA GLY A 676 40.02 16.15 -5.06
C GLY A 676 40.28 17.59 -4.61
N GLN A 677 39.25 18.44 -4.52
CA GLN A 677 39.38 19.79 -3.96
C GLN A 677 39.58 19.77 -2.44
N LEU A 678 38.74 19.01 -1.70
CA LEU A 678 38.83 18.92 -0.24
C LEU A 678 40.11 18.22 0.21
N GLN A 679 40.51 17.14 -0.45
CA GLN A 679 41.77 16.44 -0.19
C GLN A 679 42.96 17.41 -0.26
N ARG A 680 43.08 18.20 -1.34
CA ARG A 680 44.16 19.17 -1.51
C ARG A 680 44.17 20.28 -0.46
N ARG A 681 42.99 20.72 -0.01
CA ARG A 681 42.87 21.79 0.99
C ARG A 681 43.08 21.31 2.42
N LEU A 682 42.79 20.05 2.72
CA LEU A 682 42.81 19.50 4.08
C LEU A 682 44.03 18.65 4.41
N GLU A 683 44.82 18.23 3.42
CA GLU A 683 45.97 17.31 3.60
C GLU A 683 46.97 17.75 4.67
N ASN A 684 47.24 19.05 4.77
CA ASN A 684 48.19 19.62 5.74
C ASN A 684 47.51 20.34 6.91
N GLU A 685 46.18 20.39 6.90
CA GLU A 685 45.40 21.03 7.96
C GLU A 685 45.24 20.07 9.14
N LYS A 686 45.13 20.67 10.33
CA LYS A 686 44.86 19.93 11.56
C LYS A 686 43.65 20.52 12.25
N THR A 687 42.92 19.68 12.96
CA THR A 687 41.83 20.15 13.81
C THR A 687 42.36 21.07 14.91
N THR A 688 41.47 21.80 15.57
CA THR A 688 41.78 22.58 16.78
C THR A 688 42.33 21.72 17.93
N HIS A 689 42.21 20.40 17.83
CA HIS A 689 42.79 19.42 18.75
C HIS A 689 44.14 18.83 18.27
N GLY A 690 44.62 19.24 17.10
CA GLY A 690 45.90 18.79 16.53
C GLY A 690 45.83 17.45 15.78
N GLU A 691 44.64 16.96 15.45
CA GLU A 691 44.46 15.72 14.70
C GLU A 691 44.56 15.97 13.19
N ALA A 692 45.02 14.97 12.44
CA ALA A 692 44.94 15.00 10.98
C ALA A 692 43.47 14.84 10.53
N ILE A 693 43.15 15.46 9.39
CA ILE A 693 41.82 15.39 8.77
C ILE A 693 41.86 14.36 7.64
N SER A 694 41.03 13.32 7.76
CA SER A 694 40.92 12.26 6.75
C SER A 694 39.77 12.54 5.80
N VAL A 695 40.00 12.53 4.48
CA VAL A 695 38.94 12.62 3.47
C VAL A 695 38.68 11.25 2.86
N VAL A 696 37.44 10.78 2.90
CA VAL A 696 37.01 9.44 2.51
C VAL A 696 35.99 9.56 1.37
N PRO A 697 36.29 9.07 0.15
CA PRO A 697 35.31 9.03 -0.93
C PRO A 697 34.37 7.83 -0.74
N LEU A 698 33.07 8.04 -0.96
CA LEU A 698 32.07 6.99 -1.04
C LEU A 698 31.26 7.13 -2.32
N SER A 699 30.92 6.00 -2.94
CA SER A 699 30.05 5.97 -4.10
C SER A 699 28.62 6.36 -3.71
N LYS A 700 27.97 7.17 -4.55
CA LYS A 700 26.53 7.41 -4.46
C LYS A 700 25.78 6.09 -4.69
N SER A 701 24.74 5.83 -3.91
CA SER A 701 23.82 4.73 -4.19
C SER A 701 22.91 5.10 -5.36
N ASP A 702 22.75 4.16 -6.29
CA ASP A 702 21.79 4.20 -7.41
C ASP A 702 20.32 4.19 -6.93
N GLY A 703 20.07 3.82 -5.67
CA GLY A 703 18.76 3.86 -5.03
C GLY A 703 18.36 5.21 -4.44
N VAL A 704 19.20 6.24 -4.55
CA VAL A 704 18.84 7.59 -4.08
C VAL A 704 17.76 8.16 -4.98
N ALA A 705 16.54 8.24 -4.46
CA ALA A 705 15.41 8.83 -5.16
C ALA A 705 15.65 10.30 -5.47
N GLU A 706 15.24 10.74 -6.65
CA GLU A 706 15.17 12.16 -6.95
C GLU A 706 14.12 12.82 -6.07
N GLN A 707 14.40 14.05 -5.64
CA GLN A 707 13.47 14.86 -4.84
C GLN A 707 12.94 15.97 -5.74
N ASP A 708 11.83 15.68 -6.43
CA ASP A 708 11.12 16.66 -7.25
C ASP A 708 10.45 17.74 -6.37
N LYS A 709 10.06 18.86 -7.00
CA LYS A 709 9.53 20.01 -6.27
C LYS A 709 8.21 19.72 -5.56
N GLU A 710 7.36 18.88 -6.15
CA GLU A 710 6.06 18.53 -5.61
C GLU A 710 6.20 17.66 -4.35
N PHE A 711 7.02 16.61 -4.43
CA PHE A 711 7.40 15.76 -3.31
C PHE A 711 7.95 16.58 -2.15
N MET A 712 8.86 17.51 -2.45
CA MET A 712 9.44 18.38 -1.42
C MET A 712 8.40 19.31 -0.80
N LYS A 713 7.48 19.87 -1.60
CA LYS A 713 6.39 20.72 -1.09
C LYS A 713 5.49 19.94 -0.14
N VAL A 714 5.01 18.77 -0.55
CA VAL A 714 4.16 17.90 0.28
C VAL A 714 4.88 17.49 1.57
N THR A 715 6.18 17.18 1.50
CA THR A 715 6.98 16.84 2.69
C THR A 715 7.09 18.01 3.68
N ARG A 716 7.26 19.25 3.19
CA ARG A 716 7.28 20.44 4.04
C ARG A 716 5.93 20.70 4.70
N GLU A 717 4.85 20.63 3.92
CA GLU A 717 3.48 20.80 4.44
C GLU A 717 3.16 19.74 5.49
N ALA A 718 3.55 18.48 5.25
CA ALA A 718 3.40 17.40 6.22
C ALA A 718 4.18 17.68 7.51
N ALA A 719 5.44 18.14 7.42
CA ALA A 719 6.24 18.49 8.61
C ALA A 719 5.61 19.64 9.41
N ILE A 720 5.07 20.67 8.74
CA ILE A 720 4.36 21.79 9.39
C ILE A 720 3.10 21.25 10.09
N LYS A 721 2.29 20.44 9.40
CA LYS A 721 1.09 19.84 9.99
C LYS A 721 1.41 18.97 11.20
N GLU A 722 2.42 18.12 11.08
CA GLU A 722 2.87 17.21 12.13
C GLU A 722 3.40 17.95 13.36
N TYR A 723 4.05 19.11 13.18
CA TYR A 723 4.48 19.96 14.30
C TYR A 723 3.32 20.42 15.19
N PHE A 724 2.18 20.83 14.59
CA PHE A 724 1.04 21.34 15.34
C PHE A 724 0.05 20.25 15.77
N PHE A 725 -0.23 19.29 14.90
CA PHE A 725 -1.30 18.31 15.06
C PHE A 725 -0.81 16.89 15.33
N GLY A 726 0.50 16.66 15.23
CA GLY A 726 1.11 15.34 15.39
C GLY A 726 0.81 14.39 14.22
N ASP A 727 0.95 13.10 14.49
CA ASP A 727 0.81 12.04 13.49
C ASP A 727 -0.30 11.04 13.89
N SER A 728 -0.43 9.95 13.12
CA SER A 728 -1.41 8.89 13.35
C SER A 728 -1.21 8.14 14.67
N LYS A 729 0.00 8.14 15.23
CA LYS A 729 0.34 7.49 16.50
C LYS A 729 0.22 8.45 17.68
N ARG A 730 0.35 9.75 17.43
CA ARG A 730 0.40 10.80 18.44
C ARG A 730 -0.32 12.05 17.93
N THR A 731 -1.61 12.14 18.22
CA THR A 731 -2.41 13.34 17.95
C THR A 731 -2.09 14.43 18.98
N LEU A 732 -1.81 15.63 18.49
CA LEU A 732 -1.59 16.84 19.29
C LEU A 732 -2.78 17.78 19.18
N SER A 733 -2.97 18.62 20.19
CA SER A 733 -4.04 19.61 20.24
C SER A 733 -3.44 21.01 20.33
N PRO A 734 -3.18 21.65 19.19
CA PRO A 734 -2.65 23.02 19.18
C PRO A 734 -3.73 24.00 19.66
N PHE A 735 -3.30 25.19 20.05
CA PHE A 735 -4.16 26.22 20.63
C PHE A 735 -4.22 27.46 19.74
N THR A 736 -5.41 27.79 19.26
CA THR A 736 -5.66 29.03 18.50
C THR A 736 -6.02 30.16 19.45
N GLN A 737 -5.34 31.29 19.32
CA GLN A 737 -5.63 32.50 20.08
C GLN A 737 -5.71 33.73 19.19
N SER A 738 -6.59 34.66 19.55
CA SER A 738 -6.67 35.96 18.88
C SER A 738 -5.92 37.02 19.67
N VAL A 739 -4.92 37.64 19.06
CA VAL A 739 -4.05 38.66 19.68
C VAL A 739 -4.17 40.00 18.97
N SER A 740 -3.98 41.10 19.70
CA SER A 740 -3.88 42.44 19.10
C SER A 740 -2.56 42.58 18.34
N PHE A 741 -2.53 43.42 17.31
CA PHE A 741 -1.28 43.81 16.64
C PHE A 741 -0.27 44.40 17.63
N ASP A 742 -0.75 45.10 18.66
CA ASP A 742 0.11 45.77 19.64
C ASP A 742 0.67 44.80 20.71
N ASP A 743 0.16 43.57 20.78
CA ASP A 743 0.58 42.53 21.75
C ASP A 743 1.66 41.59 21.18
N VAL A 744 2.05 41.78 19.92
CA VAL A 744 3.05 40.94 19.24
C VAL A 744 4.15 41.80 18.62
N ALA A 745 5.37 41.23 18.56
CA ALA A 745 6.49 41.85 17.88
C ALA A 745 6.99 40.90 16.79
N ILE A 746 6.66 41.23 15.55
CA ILE A 746 7.01 40.44 14.38
C ILE A 746 8.09 41.19 13.60
N PHE A 747 9.15 40.49 13.25
CA PHE A 747 10.25 40.97 12.43
C PHE A 747 10.27 40.22 11.11
N LYS A 748 10.60 40.88 10.02
CA LYS A 748 10.81 40.26 8.70
C LYS A 748 12.30 40.21 8.34
N THR A 749 12.66 39.21 7.55
CA THR A 749 13.98 39.17 6.89
C THR A 749 14.03 40.18 5.73
N PRO A 750 15.15 40.90 5.51
CA PRO A 750 15.30 41.90 4.45
C PRO A 750 14.98 41.39 3.04
N ASP A 751 14.60 42.32 2.16
CA ASP A 751 14.36 42.05 0.74
C ASP A 751 15.65 41.92 -0.07
N ASP A 752 15.65 40.98 -1.03
CA ASP A 752 16.83 40.72 -1.87
C ASP A 752 17.16 41.91 -2.80
N SER A 753 16.33 42.97 -2.84
CA SER A 753 16.61 44.21 -3.57
C SER A 753 17.57 45.16 -2.86
N ASP A 754 17.82 44.97 -1.55
CA ASP A 754 18.58 45.92 -0.73
C ASP A 754 20.10 45.62 -0.69
N PHE A 755 20.62 45.02 -1.77
CA PHE A 755 22.02 44.57 -1.95
C PHE A 755 23.10 45.66 -1.72
N TYR A 756 22.71 46.93 -1.61
CA TYR A 756 23.63 48.04 -1.38
C TYR A 756 23.82 48.40 0.10
N ASP A 757 23.00 47.88 1.01
CA ASP A 757 23.14 48.17 2.44
C ASP A 757 23.85 47.04 3.19
N THR A 758 24.86 47.42 3.96
CA THR A 758 25.77 46.47 4.65
C THR A 758 25.19 45.94 5.96
N GLN A 759 23.91 46.22 6.23
CA GLN A 759 23.20 45.76 7.42
C GLN A 759 22.02 44.88 7.02
N GLN A 760 22.29 43.58 6.82
CA GLN A 760 21.26 42.53 6.77
C GLN A 760 20.68 42.29 8.19
N ALA A 761 20.14 43.33 8.82
CA ALA A 761 19.50 43.24 10.12
C ALA A 761 18.02 42.87 9.96
N LEU A 762 17.40 42.32 11.00
CA LEU A 762 15.94 42.11 11.00
C LEU A 762 15.22 43.47 11.03
N GLU A 763 14.14 43.58 10.29
CA GLU A 763 13.29 44.78 10.26
C GLU A 763 11.95 44.50 10.95
N PRO A 764 11.35 45.45 11.68
CA PRO A 764 9.97 45.31 12.12
C PRO A 764 9.04 45.07 10.93
N ALA A 765 8.23 44.01 11.00
CA ALA A 765 7.28 43.69 9.95
C ALA A 765 6.00 44.52 10.11
N GLU A 766 5.49 45.05 9.00
CA GLU A 766 4.12 45.56 8.95
C GLU A 766 3.17 44.36 8.90
N ILE A 767 2.21 44.31 9.83
CA ILE A 767 1.25 43.21 9.92
C ILE A 767 0.16 43.44 8.86
N SER A 768 0.07 42.54 7.88
CA SER A 768 -0.89 42.60 6.78
C SER A 768 -1.46 41.21 6.45
N ALA A 769 -2.49 41.18 5.61
CA ALA A 769 -3.11 39.96 5.10
C ALA A 769 -2.13 38.96 4.46
N GLU A 770 -1.00 39.44 3.91
CA GLU A 770 0.06 38.62 3.30
C GLU A 770 0.71 37.64 4.29
N MET A 771 0.64 37.94 5.58
CA MET A 771 1.17 37.10 6.64
C MET A 771 0.28 35.87 6.93
N SER A 772 -0.95 35.84 6.40
CA SER A 772 -1.85 34.70 6.58
C SER A 772 -1.22 33.41 6.08
N HIS A 773 -1.42 32.32 6.82
CA HIS A 773 -0.92 30.97 6.56
C HIS A 773 0.61 30.80 6.67
N TRP A 774 1.34 31.84 7.07
CA TRP A 774 2.77 31.74 7.33
C TRP A 774 3.07 31.13 8.70
N THR A 775 4.17 30.37 8.75
CA THR A 775 4.76 29.91 10.00
C THR A 775 5.86 30.88 10.41
N LEU A 776 5.82 31.35 11.65
CA LEU A 776 6.78 32.28 12.23
C LEU A 776 7.62 31.58 13.30
N ALA A 777 8.92 31.88 13.33
CA ALA A 777 9.82 31.38 14.36
C ALA A 777 9.74 32.29 15.60
N ALA A 778 9.33 31.74 16.75
CA ALA A 778 9.41 32.44 18.03
C ALA A 778 10.84 32.30 18.58
N MET A 779 11.55 33.42 18.70
CA MET A 779 12.96 33.42 19.08
C MET A 779 13.14 33.49 20.60
N ASN A 780 14.13 32.77 21.12
CA ASN A 780 14.51 32.85 22.53
C ASN A 780 15.39 34.08 22.81
N ALA A 781 14.80 35.26 22.61
CA ALA A 781 15.41 36.57 22.82
C ALA A 781 14.44 37.51 23.56
N SER A 782 14.96 38.65 24.02
CA SER A 782 14.17 39.77 24.53
C SER A 782 13.80 40.72 23.39
N LEU A 783 12.65 41.41 23.49
CA LEU A 783 12.28 42.46 22.54
C LEU A 783 13.23 43.66 22.54
N ASN A 784 13.98 43.84 23.63
CA ASN A 784 14.95 44.92 23.76
C ASN A 784 16.33 44.54 23.20
N ASP A 785 16.52 43.28 22.78
CA ASP A 785 17.79 42.86 22.20
C ASP A 785 17.95 43.46 20.79
N PRO A 786 19.18 43.76 20.35
CA PRO A 786 19.41 44.25 19.00
C PRO A 786 18.89 43.26 17.94
N PRO A 787 18.38 43.73 16.78
CA PRO A 787 17.85 42.86 15.73
C PRO A 787 18.80 41.74 15.30
N GLU A 788 20.11 42.00 15.25
CA GLU A 788 21.10 40.97 14.92
C GLU A 788 21.24 39.89 16.01
N THR A 789 21.02 40.25 17.27
CA THR A 789 21.02 39.31 18.40
C THR A 789 19.77 38.44 18.34
N ILE A 790 18.62 39.03 18.05
CA ILE A 790 17.36 38.30 17.82
C ILE A 790 17.53 37.31 16.66
N ARG A 791 18.14 37.75 15.54
CA ARG A 791 18.36 36.92 14.33
C ARG A 791 19.22 35.68 14.60
N ARG A 792 20.17 35.78 15.54
CA ARG A 792 21.10 34.69 15.90
C ARG A 792 20.67 33.91 17.14
N ALA A 793 19.55 34.27 17.77
CA ALA A 793 19.03 33.58 18.93
C ALA A 793 18.50 32.18 18.57
N PRO A 794 18.53 31.21 19.49
CA PRO A 794 17.93 29.91 19.24
C PRO A 794 16.40 30.02 19.19
N VAL A 795 15.77 29.08 18.48
CA VAL A 795 14.31 29.01 18.32
C VAL A 795 13.70 28.39 19.57
N MET A 796 12.65 29.04 20.10
CA MET A 796 11.82 28.50 21.18
C MET A 796 10.74 27.56 20.65
N GLY A 797 10.18 27.89 19.48
CA GLY A 797 9.17 27.11 18.78
C GLY A 797 8.62 27.88 17.58
N PHE A 798 7.60 27.33 16.94
CA PHE A 798 6.95 27.94 15.79
C PHE A 798 5.48 28.21 16.05
N VAL A 799 4.94 29.22 15.39
CA VAL A 799 3.52 29.58 15.44
C VAL A 799 3.01 29.80 14.03
N ALA A 800 1.75 29.44 13.76
CA ALA A 800 1.15 29.65 12.43
C ALA A 800 0.16 30.81 12.50
N VAL A 801 0.23 31.75 11.56
CA VAL A 801 -0.77 32.80 11.43
C VAL A 801 -1.94 32.21 10.66
N ALA A 802 -3.08 32.00 11.33
CA ALA A 802 -4.26 31.41 10.72
C ALA A 802 -5.02 32.42 9.85
N ASP A 803 -5.06 33.68 10.29
CA ASP A 803 -5.89 34.73 9.72
C ASP A 803 -5.44 36.11 10.25
N VAL A 804 -5.58 37.14 9.43
CA VAL A 804 -5.23 38.53 9.76
C VAL A 804 -6.46 39.42 9.52
N ASP A 805 -6.98 40.02 10.58
CA ASP A 805 -8.09 40.97 10.53
C ASP A 805 -7.54 42.39 10.70
N GLU A 806 -7.29 43.06 9.58
CA GLU A 806 -6.72 44.42 9.54
C GLU A 806 -7.68 45.46 10.13
N ASP A 807 -8.99 45.32 9.85
CA ASP A 807 -10.03 46.22 10.34
C ASP A 807 -10.10 46.22 11.87
N ARG A 808 -10.00 45.04 12.48
CA ARG A 808 -9.99 44.90 13.94
C ARG A 808 -8.60 44.96 14.55
N ARG A 809 -7.54 45.05 13.74
CA ARG A 809 -6.13 44.97 14.16
C ARG A 809 -5.84 43.74 15.02
N ARG A 810 -6.29 42.56 14.57
CA ARG A 810 -6.11 41.29 15.29
C ARG A 810 -5.56 40.18 14.41
N LEU A 811 -4.70 39.36 14.99
CA LEU A 811 -4.21 38.11 14.41
C LEU A 811 -4.89 36.93 15.06
N LYS A 812 -5.22 35.90 14.29
CA LYS A 812 -5.46 34.55 14.83
C LYS A 812 -4.18 33.76 14.66
N ILE A 813 -3.59 33.32 15.78
CA ILE A 813 -2.34 32.59 15.80
C ILE A 813 -2.58 31.20 16.39
N LEU A 814 -2.14 30.17 15.66
CA LEU A 814 -2.05 28.79 16.11
C LEU A 814 -0.71 28.57 16.82
N SER A 815 -0.75 28.10 18.05
CA SER A 815 0.42 27.77 18.86
C SER A 815 0.46 26.28 19.20
N PRO A 816 1.62 25.62 19.22
CA PRO A 816 1.73 24.20 19.56
C PRO A 816 1.45 23.93 21.06
N VAL A 817 1.54 24.96 21.92
CA VAL A 817 1.34 24.84 23.36
C VAL A 817 0.23 25.77 23.82
N GLY A 818 -0.65 25.27 24.68
CA GLY A 818 -1.69 26.08 25.31
C GLY A 818 -1.09 27.14 26.23
N GLY A 819 -1.43 28.42 26.02
CA GLY A 819 -0.96 29.54 26.82
C GLY A 819 -0.89 30.84 26.04
N ARG A 820 -0.60 31.93 26.76
CA ARG A 820 -0.29 33.22 26.11
C ARG A 820 1.07 33.12 25.44
N LEU A 821 1.19 33.64 24.21
CA LEU A 821 2.43 33.65 23.41
C LEU A 821 3.65 34.30 24.10
N GLY A 822 3.42 35.06 25.16
CA GLY A 822 4.47 35.76 25.89
C GLY A 822 5.04 36.94 25.10
N ASN A 823 5.98 37.67 25.71
CA ASN A 823 6.60 38.83 25.08
C ASN A 823 7.90 38.43 24.37
N ARG A 824 7.78 37.73 23.23
CA ARG A 824 8.91 37.18 22.47
C ARG A 824 8.92 37.70 21.04
N PRO A 825 10.11 38.00 20.47
CA PRO A 825 10.19 38.41 19.07
C PRO A 825 9.93 37.21 18.16
N MET A 826 9.08 37.41 17.16
CA MET A 826 8.78 36.42 16.13
C MET A 826 9.43 36.82 14.82
N VAL A 827 10.00 35.87 14.08
CA VAL A 827 10.66 36.14 12.80
C VAL A 827 9.86 35.50 11.67
N TRP A 828 9.44 36.35 10.73
CA TRP A 828 8.86 36.00 9.45
C TRP A 828 9.99 35.87 8.41
N GLY A 829 10.25 34.64 7.98
CA GLY A 829 11.23 34.35 6.92
C GLY A 829 10.57 34.27 5.55
N ARG A 830 11.34 33.90 4.53
CA ARG A 830 10.87 33.64 3.15
C ARG A 830 10.58 32.16 2.90
N TRP A 831 11.03 31.30 3.80
CA TRP A 831 10.94 29.85 3.66
C TRP A 831 10.75 29.19 5.03
N PRO A 832 9.89 28.16 5.15
CA PRO A 832 9.08 27.54 4.09
C PRO A 832 7.91 28.42 3.62
N GLU A 833 7.41 28.12 2.42
CA GLU A 833 6.19 28.72 1.85
C GLU A 833 4.97 28.62 2.80
N PRO A 834 3.98 29.53 2.69
CA PRO A 834 2.77 29.47 3.51
C PRO A 834 1.96 28.21 3.22
N TYR A 835 1.39 27.60 4.27
CA TYR A 835 0.57 26.40 4.17
C TYR A 835 -0.90 26.70 4.42
N ILE A 836 -1.63 26.91 3.31
CA ILE A 836 -3.02 27.39 3.32
C ILE A 836 -3.96 26.40 4.01
N ASN A 837 -3.78 25.10 3.77
CA ASN A 837 -4.71 24.05 4.23
C ASN A 837 -4.39 23.49 5.62
N LEU A 838 -3.60 24.20 6.44
CA LEU A 838 -3.17 23.70 7.75
C LEU A 838 -4.34 23.42 8.71
N LEU A 839 -5.43 24.20 8.61
CA LEU A 839 -6.57 24.14 9.54
C LEU A 839 -7.77 23.33 9.04
N GLY A 840 -7.68 22.70 7.87
CA GLY A 840 -8.77 21.98 7.22
C GLY A 840 -9.41 22.78 6.10
#